data_AF-E8LV87-F1
#
_entry.id   AF-E8LV87-F1
#
_cell.length_a   1.000
_cell.length_b   1.000
_cell.length_c   1.000
_cell.angle_alpha   90.00
_cell.angle_beta   90.00
_cell.angle_gamma   90.00
#
_symmetry.space_group_name_H-M   'P 1'
#
loop_
_entity.id
_entity.type
_entity.pdbx_description
1 polymer ?
#
loop_
_entity_poly.entity_id
_entity_poly.type
_entity_poly.pdbx_seq_one_letter_code
_entity_poly.pdbx_strand_id
1 'polypeptide(L)'
;MLKKHSLCNLALSISGALLLSACGGGSGDSDSAQTSSNVYRYSNLTPCADTDSDGTCSTYEQQIAFTGDYANIVNDDGAILTAPKGADLVSPFTTLIHSEMLFNPTLNGEPAQASSYLQTALGDKVGVNFSTASSTQGPKEQTETLLQSLRQAQTQGEHGPMLNIAHALDVMIANQTLDLSGFDLRNEPNRHVSLDGQLFIHGSQTDSSLTEAKSVAFNPANNKIVLVDSAESVKQIDITNTNTNSFEVAELQAARQLQEELQFDAYSSASSHDDDDDDDDHYDWETILDLLGQQAQEHKLVQIVPALNSVQSYKLYQPKNSYSSNNSKTCTKVSAESSSGVFLASLYENKPQAASHTQKIDAYASASGSVPLPKPKPTPIPKTTDKRAKGCFNDNFNWIKPLYSQNVILAELDGGYSSPDQLRRLKADSLSMGSESFALSSTQNVVVPSLDETELLVVDDGGSGNAVLLNSRTLRETRPATIAVTNASTATFAANNQLLFGLKSNKIIWVEKTTAATQLASLDVDSTVRILKTSPNGEYSAAVTNNALYVLNNKSRTKVKKVTLVGSDVKELFVLNNKAVTVHSGGLNYVQFSDISGPKLKVAAQLMTSSFKDEWAEIPGMDWGPRRLSNILEMKGVSESVYNQFLQIDIEWLPTNASQVSEVTGVNISGLERGTWVTLGKDLKP
;
A
#
# COMPACT_ATOMS: atom_id res chain seq x y z
N MET A 1 -22.08 -21.32 65.53
CA MET A 1 -20.69 -21.12 65.01
C MET A 1 -20.71 -20.02 63.96
N LEU A 2 -19.54 -19.44 63.69
CA LEU A 2 -19.17 -18.38 62.73
C LEU A 2 -20.10 -18.23 61.49
N LYS A 3 -20.65 -17.03 61.19
CA LYS A 3 -20.04 -15.82 60.56
C LYS A 3 -19.69 -16.07 59.06
N LYS A 4 -20.05 -15.24 58.07
CA LYS A 4 -20.51 -13.82 58.00
C LYS A 4 -21.53 -13.59 56.86
N HIS A 5 -22.51 -12.72 57.14
CA HIS A 5 -23.09 -11.58 56.40
C HIS A 5 -23.02 -11.44 54.86
N SER A 6 -23.86 -10.65 54.16
CA SER A 6 -25.20 -10.02 54.35
C SER A 6 -25.27 -8.75 53.48
N LEU A 7 -26.25 -8.72 52.58
CA LEU A 7 -27.06 -7.59 52.09
C LEU A 7 -26.75 -6.14 52.53
N CYS A 8 -26.62 -5.26 51.52
CA CYS A 8 -27.08 -3.85 51.40
C CYS A 8 -26.81 -3.38 49.94
N ASN A 9 -27.56 -2.49 49.27
CA ASN A 9 -28.89 -1.94 49.55
C ASN A 9 -29.62 -1.45 48.27
N LEU A 10 -30.89 -1.85 48.11
CA LEU A 10 -32.06 -1.06 47.68
C LEU A 10 -31.92 0.16 46.72
N ALA A 11 -32.48 0.08 45.50
CA ALA A 11 -33.34 1.13 44.91
C ALA A 11 -34.13 0.65 43.66
N LEU A 12 -35.41 1.00 43.65
CA LEU A 12 -36.43 0.87 42.59
C LEU A 12 -36.05 1.66 41.29
N SER A 13 -36.69 1.51 40.12
CA SER A 13 -38.13 1.24 39.87
C SER A 13 -38.46 0.66 38.49
N ILE A 14 -39.72 0.22 38.36
CA ILE A 14 -40.37 -0.38 37.18
C ILE A 14 -41.30 0.67 36.54
N SER A 15 -41.41 0.69 35.20
CA SER A 15 -42.63 0.88 34.37
C SER A 15 -42.29 1.57 33.04
N GLY A 16 -42.80 1.16 31.89
CA GLY A 16 -43.65 -0.01 31.62
C GLY A 16 -44.01 -0.10 30.14
N ALA A 17 -44.13 -1.31 29.61
CA ALA A 17 -44.72 -1.54 28.29
C ALA A 17 -46.26 -1.57 28.41
N LEU A 18 -46.95 -1.02 27.42
CA LEU A 18 -48.38 -1.29 27.20
C LEU A 18 -48.57 -1.88 25.81
N LEU A 19 -48.64 -3.20 25.76
CA LEU A 19 -49.34 -3.95 24.72
C LEU A 19 -50.56 -4.59 25.38
N LEU A 20 -51.74 -4.31 24.84
CA LEU A 20 -52.93 -5.14 25.02
C LEU A 20 -53.53 -5.39 23.65
N SER A 21 -53.64 -6.67 23.30
CA SER A 21 -54.28 -7.15 22.10
C SER A 21 -55.75 -7.48 22.35
N ALA A 22 -56.58 -7.34 21.31
CA ALA A 22 -57.86 -8.04 21.23
C ALA A 22 -58.19 -8.28 19.75
N CYS A 23 -58.29 -9.55 19.36
CA CYS A 23 -58.88 -9.95 18.07
C CYS A 23 -60.41 -9.93 18.18
N GLY A 24 -61.13 -9.41 17.18
CA GLY A 24 -62.58 -9.26 17.30
C GLY A 24 -63.34 -8.77 16.05
N GLY A 25 -63.03 -9.32 14.87
CA GLY A 25 -63.88 -9.44 13.67
C GLY A 25 -64.85 -8.33 13.23
N GLY A 26 -64.71 -7.85 11.99
CA GLY A 26 -65.79 -7.10 11.31
C GLY A 26 -65.34 -6.25 10.13
N SER A 27 -65.29 -6.85 8.94
CA SER A 27 -65.47 -6.22 7.60
C SER A 27 -65.19 -4.72 7.44
N GLY A 28 -64.08 -4.38 6.77
CA GLY A 28 -63.83 -3.06 6.17
C GLY A 28 -62.55 -3.11 5.33
N ASP A 29 -62.64 -2.74 4.06
CA ASP A 29 -61.51 -2.78 3.13
C ASP A 29 -60.38 -1.84 3.57
N SER A 30 -59.18 -2.39 3.69
CA SER A 30 -57.94 -1.64 3.47
C SER A 30 -56.84 -2.60 3.03
N ASP A 31 -56.29 -2.35 1.84
CA ASP A 31 -55.05 -2.99 1.41
C ASP A 31 -53.99 -2.79 2.50
N SER A 32 -53.45 -3.89 3.02
CA SER A 32 -52.34 -3.84 3.95
C SER A 32 -51.10 -3.38 3.17
N ALA A 33 -50.90 -2.07 3.12
CA ALA A 33 -49.75 -1.45 2.48
C ALA A 33 -48.48 -2.12 3.02
N GLN A 34 -47.75 -2.81 2.14
CA GLN A 34 -46.40 -3.23 2.45
C GLN A 34 -45.60 -1.98 2.79
N THR A 35 -45.13 -1.86 4.02
CA THR A 35 -44.16 -0.84 4.39
C THR A 35 -42.84 -1.15 3.68
N SER A 36 -42.72 -0.65 2.45
CA SER A 36 -41.45 -0.62 1.73
C SER A 36 -40.45 0.18 2.57
N SER A 37 -39.46 -0.50 3.14
CA SER A 37 -38.30 0.20 3.66
C SER A 37 -37.68 0.98 2.49
N ASN A 38 -37.55 2.30 2.65
CA ASN A 38 -36.90 3.17 1.66
C ASN A 38 -35.38 2.89 1.67
N VAL A 39 -34.99 1.76 1.08
CA VAL A 39 -33.60 1.32 0.99
C VAL A 39 -33.08 1.76 -0.38
N TYR A 40 -32.18 2.74 -0.37
CA TYR A 40 -31.47 3.18 -1.57
C TYR A 40 -30.76 1.97 -2.22
N ARG A 41 -30.85 1.81 -3.55
CA ARG A 41 -30.34 0.62 -4.27
C ARG A 41 -28.91 0.25 -3.85
N TYR A 42 -28.03 1.25 -3.80
CA TYR A 42 -26.62 1.08 -3.47
C TYR A 42 -26.34 0.66 -2.02
N SER A 43 -27.26 0.88 -1.07
CA SER A 43 -27.01 0.52 0.34
C SER A 43 -27.13 -0.98 0.63
N ASN A 44 -27.50 -1.79 -0.36
CA ASN A 44 -27.42 -3.26 -0.30
C ASN A 44 -26.12 -3.82 -0.93
N LEU A 45 -25.28 -2.98 -1.53
CA LEU A 45 -24.03 -3.40 -2.16
C LEU A 45 -22.94 -3.54 -1.09
N THR A 46 -22.11 -4.57 -1.20
CA THR A 46 -20.98 -4.81 -0.28
C THR A 46 -19.86 -3.81 -0.58
N PRO A 47 -19.44 -2.97 0.39
CA PRO A 47 -18.30 -2.09 0.20
C PRO A 47 -16.99 -2.87 0.08
N CYS A 48 -16.10 -2.38 -0.77
CA CYS A 48 -14.74 -2.84 -0.93
C CYS A 48 -13.77 -1.83 -0.31
N ALA A 49 -12.63 -2.26 0.20
CA ALA A 49 -11.59 -1.32 0.63
C ALA A 49 -10.90 -0.75 -0.61
N ASP A 50 -10.97 0.56 -0.79
CA ASP A 50 -10.21 1.30 -1.81
C ASP A 50 -8.89 1.72 -1.17
N THR A 51 -7.88 0.87 -1.32
CA THR A 51 -6.60 1.02 -0.59
C THR A 51 -5.59 1.82 -1.37
N ASP A 52 -5.63 1.77 -2.69
CA ASP A 52 -4.74 2.55 -3.56
C ASP A 52 -5.34 3.91 -3.97
N SER A 53 -6.65 4.11 -3.75
CA SER A 53 -7.41 5.31 -4.10
C SER A 53 -7.56 5.54 -5.61
N ASP A 54 -7.43 4.49 -6.44
CA ASP A 54 -7.62 4.58 -7.90
C ASP A 54 -9.10 4.65 -8.33
N GLY A 55 -10.02 4.29 -7.42
CA GLY A 55 -11.46 4.25 -7.68
C GLY A 55 -11.97 2.92 -8.28
N THR A 56 -11.21 1.84 -8.12
CA THR A 56 -11.49 0.48 -8.60
C THR A 56 -11.29 -0.52 -7.46
N CYS A 57 -12.22 -1.47 -7.32
CA CYS A 57 -12.06 -2.55 -6.34
C CYS A 57 -11.30 -3.74 -6.97
N SER A 58 -9.99 -3.84 -6.73
CA SER A 58 -9.15 -4.91 -7.27
C SER A 58 -9.49 -6.30 -6.69
N THR A 59 -9.06 -7.37 -7.37
CA THR A 59 -9.21 -8.75 -6.87
C THR A 59 -8.42 -9.05 -5.59
N TYR A 60 -7.49 -8.17 -5.22
CA TYR A 60 -6.72 -8.27 -3.98
C TYR A 60 -7.44 -7.57 -2.83
N GLU A 61 -8.01 -6.38 -3.07
CA GLU A 61 -8.77 -5.62 -2.08
C GLU A 61 -10.09 -6.29 -1.69
N GLN A 62 -10.71 -7.03 -2.62
CA GLN A 62 -11.85 -7.92 -2.34
C GLN A 62 -11.54 -8.99 -1.27
N GLN A 63 -10.27 -9.24 -0.96
CA GLN A 63 -9.86 -10.20 0.07
C GLN A 63 -9.57 -9.56 1.43
N ILE A 64 -9.64 -8.23 1.56
CA ILE A 64 -9.49 -7.54 2.85
C ILE A 64 -10.61 -7.94 3.80
N ALA A 65 -10.25 -8.52 4.94
CA ALA A 65 -11.21 -8.98 5.95
C ALA A 65 -11.79 -7.83 6.80
N PHE A 66 -11.14 -6.65 6.82
CA PHE A 66 -11.57 -5.50 7.61
C PHE A 66 -11.36 -4.19 6.82
N THR A 67 -12.42 -3.72 6.16
CA THR A 67 -12.38 -2.53 5.30
C THR A 67 -12.49 -1.20 6.08
N GLY A 68 -12.91 -1.24 7.35
CA GLY A 68 -13.09 -0.04 8.19
C GLY A 68 -11.80 0.73 8.50
N ASP A 69 -10.63 0.14 8.22
CA ASP A 69 -9.34 0.81 8.31
C ASP A 69 -8.94 1.62 7.06
N TYR A 70 -9.75 1.61 6.00
CA TYR A 70 -9.46 2.17 4.68
C TYR A 70 -10.62 3.04 4.16
N ALA A 71 -10.43 3.74 3.04
CA ALA A 71 -11.54 4.26 2.26
C ALA A 71 -12.38 3.09 1.72
N ASN A 72 -13.67 3.30 1.50
CA ASN A 72 -14.59 2.27 1.03
C ASN A 72 -15.22 2.68 -0.30
N ILE A 73 -15.39 1.72 -1.22
CA ILE A 73 -15.92 1.94 -2.57
C ILE A 73 -17.05 0.96 -2.93
N VAL A 74 -18.01 1.46 -3.71
CA VAL A 74 -19.14 0.75 -4.29
C VAL A 74 -19.38 1.28 -5.72
N ASN A 75 -19.75 0.40 -6.67
CA ASN A 75 -20.21 0.81 -8.01
C ASN A 75 -21.72 0.53 -8.13
N ASP A 76 -22.53 1.59 -8.18
CA ASP A 76 -23.97 1.52 -8.44
C ASP A 76 -24.25 1.89 -9.90
N ASP A 77 -24.18 0.90 -10.79
CA ASP A 77 -24.63 1.04 -12.19
C ASP A 77 -23.93 2.21 -12.91
N GLY A 78 -22.60 2.26 -12.81
CA GLY A 78 -21.76 3.34 -13.36
C GLY A 78 -21.58 4.55 -12.45
N ALA A 79 -22.33 4.67 -11.34
CA ALA A 79 -22.01 5.62 -10.29
C ALA A 79 -20.94 5.02 -9.37
N ILE A 80 -19.70 5.51 -9.47
CA ILE A 80 -18.67 5.17 -8.49
C ILE A 80 -18.93 5.98 -7.22
N LEU A 81 -19.22 5.29 -6.13
CA LEU A 81 -19.50 5.85 -4.81
C LEU A 81 -18.36 5.49 -3.86
N THR A 82 -17.83 6.48 -3.15
CA THR A 82 -16.78 6.28 -2.16
C THR A 82 -17.14 6.87 -0.80
N ALA A 83 -16.40 6.46 0.23
CA ALA A 83 -16.44 7.06 1.55
C ALA A 83 -15.03 7.09 2.15
N PRO A 84 -14.66 8.18 2.86
CA PRO A 84 -13.40 8.24 3.56
C PRO A 84 -13.37 7.21 4.70
N LYS A 85 -12.17 6.89 5.18
CA LYS A 85 -11.97 6.06 6.38
C LYS A 85 -12.82 6.59 7.55
N GLY A 86 -13.54 5.69 8.20
CA GLY A 86 -14.32 5.99 9.41
C GLY A 86 -15.71 6.60 9.17
N ALA A 87 -16.18 6.68 7.92
CA ALA A 87 -17.60 6.89 7.65
C ALA A 87 -18.43 5.63 7.96
N ASP A 88 -19.68 5.80 8.41
CA ASP A 88 -20.56 4.67 8.78
C ASP A 88 -21.21 4.00 7.55
N LEU A 89 -21.21 4.66 6.39
CA LEU A 89 -21.83 4.20 5.15
C LEU A 89 -21.15 4.76 3.90
N VAL A 90 -21.40 4.11 2.75
CA VAL A 90 -21.04 4.61 1.41
C VAL A 90 -22.29 5.21 0.75
N SER A 91 -22.18 6.46 0.28
CA SER A 91 -23.26 7.21 -0.38
C SER A 91 -22.72 8.25 -1.37
N PRO A 92 -23.58 8.83 -2.22
CA PRO A 92 -23.21 9.97 -3.06
C PRO A 92 -22.62 11.16 -2.28
N PHE A 93 -23.09 11.45 -1.06
CA PHE A 93 -22.56 12.58 -0.28
C PHE A 93 -21.22 12.28 0.39
N THR A 94 -20.98 11.04 0.86
CA THR A 94 -19.64 10.64 1.30
C THR A 94 -18.64 10.63 0.15
N THR A 95 -19.12 10.41 -1.08
CA THR A 95 -18.29 10.47 -2.29
C THR A 95 -17.78 11.89 -2.54
N LEU A 96 -18.63 12.91 -2.36
CA LEU A 96 -18.20 14.30 -2.46
C LEU A 96 -17.23 14.69 -1.33
N ILE A 97 -17.48 14.25 -0.09
CA ILE A 97 -16.57 14.45 1.04
C ILE A 97 -15.20 13.81 0.75
N HIS A 98 -15.19 12.58 0.23
CA HIS A 98 -13.95 11.89 -0.14
C HIS A 98 -13.22 12.61 -1.29
N SER A 99 -13.95 13.09 -2.29
CA SER A 99 -13.40 13.87 -3.40
C SER A 99 -12.74 15.17 -2.92
N GLU A 100 -13.36 15.94 -2.02
CA GLU A 100 -12.71 17.14 -1.43
C GLU A 100 -11.50 16.77 -0.57
N MET A 101 -11.60 15.71 0.23
CA MET A 101 -10.49 15.20 1.05
C MET A 101 -9.26 14.87 0.17
N LEU A 102 -9.48 14.25 -1.00
CA LEU A 102 -8.42 13.90 -1.94
C LEU A 102 -7.92 15.12 -2.76
N PHE A 103 -8.82 15.93 -3.33
CA PHE A 103 -8.49 16.89 -4.39
C PHE A 103 -8.63 18.37 -4.01
N ASN A 104 -8.89 18.70 -2.75
CA ASN A 104 -8.75 20.07 -2.26
C ASN A 104 -7.39 20.23 -1.55
N PRO A 105 -6.50 21.13 -2.01
CA PRO A 105 -5.19 21.30 -1.38
C PRO A 105 -5.26 21.96 0.02
N THR A 106 -6.34 22.69 0.34
CA THR A 106 -6.42 23.49 1.58
C THR A 106 -6.94 22.72 2.80
N LEU A 107 -7.36 21.46 2.63
CA LEU A 107 -8.09 20.69 3.65
C LEU A 107 -7.25 19.58 4.33
N ASN A 108 -5.95 19.50 4.03
CA ASN A 108 -4.98 18.57 4.62
C ASN A 108 -5.37 17.08 4.64
N GLY A 109 -6.30 16.65 3.78
CA GLY A 109 -6.79 15.28 3.74
C GLY A 109 -7.74 14.91 4.88
N GLU A 110 -8.36 15.89 5.56
CA GLU A 110 -9.22 15.64 6.72
C GLU A 110 -10.73 15.62 6.38
N PRO A 111 -11.45 14.49 6.58
CA PRO A 111 -12.87 14.35 6.24
C PRO A 111 -13.79 15.39 6.92
N ALA A 112 -13.46 15.81 8.14
CA ALA A 112 -14.22 16.83 8.87
C ALA A 112 -14.07 18.22 8.23
N GLN A 113 -12.88 18.55 7.71
CA GLN A 113 -12.65 19.80 6.98
C GLN A 113 -13.36 19.78 5.62
N ALA A 114 -13.32 18.66 4.90
CA ALA A 114 -14.10 18.42 3.68
C ALA A 114 -15.60 18.59 3.90
N SER A 115 -16.15 18.03 4.97
CA SER A 115 -17.58 18.18 5.32
C SER A 115 -17.95 19.63 5.62
N SER A 116 -17.10 20.34 6.38
CA SER A 116 -17.30 21.77 6.71
C SER A 116 -17.23 22.68 5.48
N TYR A 117 -16.25 22.44 4.62
CA TYR A 117 -16.10 23.16 3.35
C TYR A 117 -17.31 22.93 2.44
N LEU A 118 -17.71 21.67 2.23
CA LEU A 118 -18.86 21.34 1.38
C LEU A 118 -20.18 21.89 1.90
N GLN A 119 -20.36 22.00 3.22
CA GLN A 119 -21.53 22.65 3.79
C GLN A 119 -21.67 24.08 3.25
N THR A 120 -20.59 24.86 3.33
CA THR A 120 -20.57 26.28 2.92
C THR A 120 -20.59 26.43 1.40
N ALA A 121 -19.81 25.61 0.69
CA ALA A 121 -19.62 25.72 -0.76
C ALA A 121 -20.81 25.22 -1.58
N LEU A 122 -21.57 24.25 -1.05
CA LEU A 122 -22.62 23.55 -1.80
C LEU A 122 -23.86 23.24 -0.96
N GLY A 123 -23.69 22.66 0.24
CA GLY A 123 -24.77 22.15 1.10
C GLY A 123 -25.86 23.18 1.41
N ASP A 124 -25.45 24.37 1.82
CA ASP A 124 -26.32 25.53 2.13
C ASP A 124 -27.10 26.05 0.90
N LYS A 125 -26.69 25.68 -0.33
CA LYS A 125 -27.35 26.08 -1.58
C LYS A 125 -28.36 25.04 -2.06
N VAL A 126 -28.04 23.76 -1.87
CA VAL A 126 -28.79 22.62 -2.43
C VAL A 126 -29.66 21.88 -1.38
N GLY A 127 -29.65 22.33 -0.13
CA GLY A 127 -30.46 21.76 0.95
C GLY A 127 -29.88 20.47 1.55
N VAL A 128 -28.56 20.31 1.53
CA VAL A 128 -27.86 19.11 2.04
C VAL A 128 -27.03 19.46 3.27
N ASN A 129 -27.10 18.59 4.29
CA ASN A 129 -26.30 18.71 5.50
C ASN A 129 -25.09 17.76 5.44
N PHE A 130 -23.93 18.30 5.08
CA PHE A 130 -22.67 17.56 5.04
C PHE A 130 -22.12 17.22 6.44
N SER A 131 -22.51 17.94 7.50
CA SER A 131 -22.08 17.61 8.88
C SER A 131 -22.61 16.26 9.38
N THR A 132 -23.69 15.74 8.77
CA THR A 132 -24.26 14.41 9.09
C THR A 132 -24.16 13.42 7.93
N ALA A 133 -23.53 13.79 6.81
CA ALA A 133 -23.50 12.96 5.60
C ALA A 133 -22.60 11.72 5.71
N SER A 134 -21.71 11.65 6.71
CA SER A 134 -20.91 10.45 7.03
C SER A 134 -21.72 9.30 7.63
N SER A 135 -22.91 9.58 8.17
CA SER A 135 -23.77 8.62 8.88
C SER A 135 -25.23 8.62 8.43
N THR A 136 -25.61 9.50 7.49
CA THR A 136 -26.96 9.58 6.93
C THR A 136 -26.93 9.59 5.40
N GLN A 137 -27.94 8.98 4.78
CA GLN A 137 -28.04 8.83 3.31
C GLN A 137 -28.40 10.14 2.58
N GLY A 138 -28.65 11.22 3.32
CA GLY A 138 -29.16 12.49 2.80
C GLY A 138 -30.61 12.43 2.25
N PRO A 139 -31.10 13.57 1.71
CA PRO A 139 -32.45 13.69 1.16
C PRO A 139 -32.60 12.96 -0.19
N LYS A 140 -33.70 12.22 -0.37
CA LYS A 140 -33.87 11.27 -1.48
C LYS A 140 -33.74 11.87 -2.88
N GLU A 141 -34.37 13.01 -3.13
CA GLU A 141 -34.35 13.69 -4.43
C GLU A 141 -32.93 14.14 -4.79
N GLN A 142 -32.23 14.78 -3.85
CA GLN A 142 -30.83 15.18 -3.99
C GLN A 142 -29.90 13.97 -4.20
N THR A 143 -30.15 12.84 -3.54
CA THR A 143 -29.40 11.58 -3.76
C THR A 143 -29.62 11.03 -5.17
N GLU A 144 -30.86 11.01 -5.66
CA GLU A 144 -31.20 10.50 -7.00
C GLU A 144 -30.62 11.38 -8.11
N THR A 145 -30.69 12.71 -7.96
CA THR A 145 -30.06 13.68 -8.86
C THR A 145 -28.53 13.53 -8.87
N LEU A 146 -27.90 13.49 -7.69
CA LEU A 146 -26.45 13.36 -7.59
C LEU A 146 -25.94 12.02 -8.18
N LEU A 147 -26.68 10.92 -8.04
CA LEU A 147 -26.36 9.65 -8.70
C LEU A 147 -26.35 9.76 -10.23
N GLN A 148 -27.26 10.54 -10.83
CA GLN A 148 -27.26 10.76 -12.27
C GLN A 148 -26.04 11.60 -12.70
N SER A 149 -25.74 12.68 -11.98
CA SER A 149 -24.57 13.52 -12.22
C SER A 149 -23.24 12.74 -12.06
N LEU A 150 -23.13 11.83 -11.09
CA LEU A 150 -21.95 10.96 -10.93
C LEU A 150 -21.82 9.94 -12.07
N ARG A 151 -22.92 9.36 -12.58
CA ARG A 151 -22.89 8.52 -13.80
C ARG A 151 -22.45 9.31 -15.03
N GLN A 152 -22.96 10.54 -15.17
CA GLN A 152 -22.57 11.44 -16.25
C GLN A 152 -21.07 11.76 -16.18
N ALA A 153 -20.54 12.03 -14.98
CA ALA A 153 -19.11 12.25 -14.77
C ALA A 153 -18.25 11.06 -15.25
N GLN A 154 -18.64 9.83 -14.95
CA GLN A 154 -17.93 8.63 -15.44
C GLN A 154 -18.11 8.36 -16.95
N THR A 155 -19.20 8.86 -17.55
CA THR A 155 -19.50 8.64 -18.99
C THR A 155 -18.88 9.71 -19.89
N GLN A 156 -18.78 10.96 -19.40
CA GLN A 156 -18.22 12.11 -20.12
C GLN A 156 -16.76 12.40 -19.76
N GLY A 157 -16.26 11.84 -18.65
CA GLY A 157 -14.92 12.10 -18.14
C GLY A 157 -13.81 11.51 -19.02
N GLU A 158 -12.68 12.22 -19.06
CA GLU A 158 -11.48 11.83 -19.82
C GLU A 158 -10.34 11.32 -18.92
N HIS A 159 -10.57 11.24 -17.61
CA HIS A 159 -9.58 10.89 -16.59
C HIS A 159 -9.95 9.59 -15.84
N GLY A 160 -9.14 9.22 -14.84
CA GLY A 160 -9.47 8.13 -13.91
C GLY A 160 -10.73 8.43 -13.06
N PRO A 161 -11.39 7.39 -12.49
CA PRO A 161 -12.73 7.52 -11.91
C PRO A 161 -12.86 8.58 -10.82
N MET A 162 -11.89 8.65 -9.91
CA MET A 162 -11.88 9.65 -8.83
C MET A 162 -11.70 11.08 -9.33
N LEU A 163 -10.91 11.30 -10.39
CA LEU A 163 -10.68 12.63 -10.94
C LEU A 163 -11.88 13.14 -11.76
N ASN A 164 -12.61 12.24 -12.41
CA ASN A 164 -13.89 12.57 -13.06
C ASN A 164 -14.92 13.09 -12.04
N ILE A 165 -14.96 12.50 -10.83
CA ILE A 165 -15.81 12.98 -9.72
C ILE A 165 -15.34 14.36 -9.24
N ALA A 166 -14.03 14.57 -9.09
CA ALA A 166 -13.48 15.86 -8.66
C ALA A 166 -13.81 17.00 -9.62
N HIS A 167 -13.68 16.76 -10.92
CA HIS A 167 -14.06 17.71 -11.96
C HIS A 167 -15.57 18.00 -11.95
N ALA A 168 -16.41 16.96 -11.84
CA ALA A 168 -17.85 17.13 -11.71
C ALA A 168 -18.23 17.93 -10.45
N LEU A 169 -17.53 17.73 -9.34
CA LEU A 169 -17.74 18.47 -8.09
C LEU A 169 -17.30 19.94 -8.21
N ASP A 170 -16.23 20.25 -8.95
CA ASP A 170 -15.89 21.64 -9.28
C ASP A 170 -17.03 22.34 -10.04
N VAL A 171 -17.64 21.67 -11.02
CA VAL A 171 -18.78 22.20 -11.78
C VAL A 171 -20.01 22.36 -10.89
N MET A 172 -20.28 21.41 -9.98
CA MET A 172 -21.36 21.51 -8.97
C MET A 172 -21.17 22.73 -8.04
N ILE A 173 -19.95 22.95 -7.54
CA ILE A 173 -19.63 24.09 -6.66
C ILE A 173 -19.72 25.42 -7.41
N ALA A 174 -19.17 25.50 -8.62
CA ALA A 174 -19.20 26.71 -9.45
C ALA A 174 -20.63 27.14 -9.80
N ASN A 175 -21.53 26.17 -10.04
CA ASN A 175 -22.92 26.42 -10.44
C ASN A 175 -23.94 26.26 -9.29
N GLN A 176 -23.47 25.95 -8.07
CA GLN A 176 -24.29 25.78 -6.86
C GLN A 176 -25.44 24.77 -7.01
N THR A 177 -25.19 23.65 -7.72
CA THR A 177 -26.19 22.63 -8.08
C THR A 177 -25.63 21.22 -7.91
N LEU A 178 -26.51 20.23 -7.69
CA LEU A 178 -26.18 18.80 -7.79
C LEU A 178 -26.54 18.20 -9.15
N ASP A 179 -27.37 18.90 -9.95
CA ASP A 179 -27.82 18.46 -11.27
C ASP A 179 -26.84 18.95 -12.35
N LEU A 180 -26.17 18.01 -13.00
CA LEU A 180 -25.23 18.27 -14.10
C LEU A 180 -25.82 17.96 -15.49
N SER A 181 -27.09 17.59 -15.59
CA SER A 181 -27.74 17.19 -16.86
C SER A 181 -27.75 18.27 -17.94
N GLY A 182 -27.67 19.55 -17.54
CA GLY A 182 -27.56 20.70 -18.44
C GLY A 182 -26.14 21.05 -18.91
N PHE A 183 -25.11 20.35 -18.43
CA PHE A 183 -23.69 20.65 -18.68
C PHE A 183 -23.03 19.57 -19.54
N ASP A 184 -22.03 19.95 -20.34
CA ASP A 184 -21.14 19.00 -21.02
C ASP A 184 -19.76 19.08 -20.38
N LEU A 185 -19.46 18.11 -19.51
CA LEU A 185 -18.31 18.17 -18.61
C LEU A 185 -16.95 18.22 -19.34
N ARG A 186 -16.92 17.87 -20.64
CA ARG A 186 -15.72 17.99 -21.49
C ARG A 186 -15.40 19.42 -21.90
N ASN A 187 -16.41 20.30 -21.89
CA ASN A 187 -16.28 21.72 -22.25
C ASN A 187 -16.17 22.64 -21.01
N GLU A 188 -16.47 22.12 -19.82
CA GLU A 188 -16.39 22.87 -18.57
C GLU A 188 -14.93 23.15 -18.16
N PRO A 189 -14.62 24.31 -17.53
CA PRO A 189 -13.28 24.64 -17.09
C PRO A 189 -12.70 23.61 -16.11
N ASN A 190 -11.56 23.01 -16.47
CA ASN A 190 -10.93 21.96 -15.68
C ASN A 190 -9.61 22.47 -15.04
N ARG A 191 -9.51 22.44 -13.69
CA ARG A 191 -8.27 22.77 -12.95
C ARG A 191 -7.32 21.59 -12.75
N HIS A 192 -7.76 20.39 -13.12
CA HIS A 192 -7.01 19.16 -12.98
C HIS A 192 -6.10 18.91 -14.19
N VAL A 193 -5.14 18.01 -14.00
CA VAL A 193 -4.28 17.45 -15.04
C VAL A 193 -4.20 15.93 -14.86
N SER A 194 -3.89 15.22 -15.94
CA SER A 194 -3.37 13.85 -15.91
C SER A 194 -2.13 13.80 -16.80
N LEU A 195 -1.02 13.29 -16.26
CA LEU A 195 0.32 13.33 -16.87
C LEU A 195 0.97 11.94 -16.96
N ASP A 196 0.14 10.90 -16.93
CA ASP A 196 0.56 9.50 -16.91
C ASP A 196 1.42 9.14 -18.13
N GLY A 197 2.58 8.53 -17.87
CA GLY A 197 3.61 8.24 -18.89
C GLY A 197 4.27 9.45 -19.55
N GLN A 198 3.81 10.68 -19.28
CA GLN A 198 4.36 11.93 -19.83
C GLN A 198 5.33 12.61 -18.86
N LEU A 199 5.19 12.33 -17.56
CA LEU A 199 6.02 12.86 -16.48
C LEU A 199 6.40 11.73 -15.51
N PHE A 200 7.54 11.89 -14.82
CA PHE A 200 8.06 10.91 -13.88
C PHE A 200 8.47 11.60 -12.58
N ILE A 201 8.05 11.04 -11.46
CA ILE A 201 8.38 11.55 -10.13
C ILE A 201 9.34 10.58 -9.48
N HIS A 202 10.58 11.02 -9.29
CA HIS A 202 11.62 10.30 -8.59
C HIS A 202 11.71 10.88 -7.18
N GLY A 203 11.77 10.04 -6.15
CA GLY A 203 12.00 10.48 -4.78
C GLY A 203 12.64 9.41 -3.92
N SER A 204 13.14 9.84 -2.77
CA SER A 204 13.82 9.01 -1.78
C SER A 204 13.36 9.37 -0.36
N GLN A 205 13.30 8.37 0.52
CA GLN A 205 13.01 8.53 1.94
C GLN A 205 13.97 7.68 2.77
N THR A 206 14.48 8.25 3.86
CA THR A 206 15.15 7.49 4.93
C THR A 206 14.15 6.74 5.83
N ASP A 207 14.46 5.50 6.16
CA ASP A 207 13.78 4.69 7.19
C ASP A 207 14.82 3.82 7.89
N SER A 208 15.13 4.16 9.14
CA SER A 208 16.16 3.48 9.92
C SER A 208 15.82 2.03 10.31
N SER A 209 14.55 1.62 10.20
CA SER A 209 14.13 0.23 10.42
C SER A 209 14.55 -0.72 9.31
N LEU A 210 14.90 -0.19 8.12
CA LEU A 210 15.36 -0.98 6.97
C LEU A 210 16.84 -1.35 7.00
N THR A 211 17.66 -0.64 7.77
CA THR A 211 19.12 -0.84 7.88
C THR A 211 19.46 -2.32 8.12
N GLU A 212 18.82 -2.92 9.11
CA GLU A 212 19.04 -4.33 9.51
C GLU A 212 17.82 -5.23 9.28
N ALA A 213 16.88 -4.84 8.40
CA ALA A 213 15.72 -5.68 8.09
C ALA A 213 16.15 -7.07 7.58
N LYS A 214 15.73 -8.12 8.32
CA LYS A 214 15.96 -9.55 8.03
C LYS A 214 15.12 -10.03 6.85
N SER A 215 13.90 -9.50 6.72
CA SER A 215 12.95 -9.83 5.67
C SER A 215 12.15 -8.59 5.31
N VAL A 216 11.85 -8.42 4.03
CA VAL A 216 10.98 -7.36 3.50
C VAL A 216 10.08 -7.99 2.44
N ALA A 217 8.79 -7.71 2.50
CA ALA A 217 7.78 -8.21 1.57
C ALA A 217 6.69 -7.17 1.33
N PHE A 218 5.96 -7.29 0.23
CA PHE A 218 4.88 -6.37 -0.14
C PHE A 218 3.52 -7.06 -0.06
N ASN A 219 2.52 -6.36 0.49
CA ASN A 219 1.13 -6.78 0.47
C ASN A 219 0.37 -6.03 -0.65
N PRO A 220 0.01 -6.71 -1.76
CA PRO A 220 -0.68 -6.07 -2.87
C PRO A 220 -2.17 -5.82 -2.61
N ALA A 221 -2.74 -6.30 -1.49
CA ALA A 221 -4.12 -5.98 -1.12
C ALA A 221 -4.28 -4.64 -0.41
N ASN A 222 -3.20 -4.06 0.15
CA ASN A 222 -3.29 -2.79 0.89
C ASN A 222 -2.09 -1.86 0.71
N ASN A 223 -1.27 -2.10 -0.31
CA ASN A 223 -0.06 -1.35 -0.65
C ASN A 223 0.88 -1.07 0.53
N LYS A 224 1.11 -2.05 1.40
CA LYS A 224 2.06 -1.95 2.52
C LYS A 224 3.25 -2.86 2.33
N ILE A 225 4.43 -2.30 2.52
CA ILE A 225 5.64 -3.10 2.76
C ILE A 225 5.58 -3.58 4.22
N VAL A 226 5.82 -4.87 4.43
CA VAL A 226 5.93 -5.50 5.74
C VAL A 226 7.37 -5.97 5.90
N LEU A 227 8.00 -5.62 7.02
CA LEU A 227 9.38 -5.97 7.30
C LEU A 227 9.54 -6.61 8.69
N VAL A 228 10.61 -7.39 8.83
CA VAL A 228 11.10 -7.92 10.11
C VAL A 228 12.43 -7.23 10.39
N ASP A 229 12.54 -6.50 11.49
CA ASP A 229 13.80 -5.87 11.90
C ASP A 229 14.75 -6.85 12.60
N SER A 230 15.96 -6.39 12.98
CA SER A 230 16.95 -7.22 13.66
C SER A 230 16.46 -7.78 15.00
N ALA A 231 15.54 -7.08 15.69
CA ALA A 231 14.88 -7.49 16.92
C ALA A 231 13.65 -8.40 16.71
N GLU A 232 13.43 -8.89 15.48
CA GLU A 232 12.28 -9.73 15.08
C GLU A 232 10.90 -9.08 15.26
N SER A 233 10.87 -7.75 15.34
CA SER A 233 9.62 -6.98 15.37
C SER A 233 9.10 -6.77 13.95
N VAL A 234 7.79 -6.99 13.77
CA VAL A 234 7.11 -6.77 12.48
C VAL A 234 6.68 -5.31 12.38
N LYS A 235 7.15 -4.62 11.34
CA LYS A 235 6.78 -3.23 11.03
C LYS A 235 6.10 -3.14 9.66
N GLN A 236 5.37 -2.06 9.42
CA GLN A 236 4.69 -1.79 8.15
C GLN A 236 5.01 -0.37 7.68
N ILE A 237 5.43 -0.25 6.42
CA ILE A 237 5.61 1.03 5.71
C ILE A 237 4.48 1.14 4.69
N ASP A 238 3.80 2.29 4.68
CA ASP A 238 2.70 2.55 3.76
C ASP A 238 3.22 3.15 2.46
N ILE A 239 2.89 2.52 1.33
CA ILE A 239 3.36 2.90 0.01
C ILE A 239 2.20 3.19 -0.96
N THR A 240 1.00 3.47 -0.44
CA THR A 240 -0.18 3.90 -1.20
C THR A 240 0.05 5.19 -2.00
N ASN A 241 -0.86 5.52 -2.92
CA ASN A 241 -0.94 6.83 -3.58
C ASN A 241 -2.00 7.73 -2.89
N THR A 242 -2.08 7.70 -1.55
CA THR A 242 -3.01 8.58 -0.81
C THR A 242 -2.63 10.06 -0.99
N ASN A 243 -3.59 10.93 -1.35
CA ASN A 243 -3.43 12.37 -1.63
C ASN A 243 -3.02 13.25 -0.41
N THR A 244 -1.94 12.80 0.23
CA THR A 244 -1.34 13.19 1.50
C THR A 244 -0.68 14.55 1.42
N ASN A 245 -1.18 15.55 2.13
CA ASN A 245 -0.48 16.80 2.33
C ASN A 245 0.78 16.54 3.19
N SER A 246 1.91 16.19 2.57
CA SER A 246 3.27 16.42 3.10
C SER A 246 3.66 17.90 3.04
N PHE A 247 2.64 18.77 3.03
CA PHE A 247 2.71 20.20 2.82
C PHE A 247 1.75 20.84 3.81
N GLU A 248 2.20 21.81 4.60
CA GLU A 248 1.29 22.63 5.40
C GLU A 248 0.97 23.91 4.64
N VAL A 249 -0.26 24.43 4.80
CA VAL A 249 -0.58 25.80 4.38
C VAL A 249 0.28 26.71 5.25
N ALA A 250 1.05 27.63 4.63
CA ALA A 250 2.07 28.40 5.34
C ALA A 250 1.53 29.17 6.58
N GLU A 251 0.28 29.62 6.53
CA GLU A 251 -0.42 30.25 7.67
C GLU A 251 -0.62 29.30 8.87
N LEU A 252 -0.89 28.01 8.61
CA LEU A 252 -1.01 26.98 9.65
C LEU A 252 0.36 26.60 10.23
N GLN A 253 1.40 26.55 9.38
CA GLN A 253 2.77 26.27 9.80
C GLN A 253 3.29 27.37 10.75
N ALA A 254 3.05 28.64 10.40
CA ALA A 254 3.36 29.79 11.27
C ALA A 254 2.58 29.75 12.60
N ALA A 255 1.31 29.35 12.57
CA ALA A 255 0.50 29.19 13.78
C ALA A 255 0.98 28.04 14.69
N ARG A 256 1.46 26.92 14.11
CA ARG A 256 2.00 25.79 14.90
C ARG A 256 3.38 26.10 15.49
N GLN A 257 4.28 26.77 14.75
CA GLN A 257 5.57 27.20 15.29
C GLN A 257 5.39 28.08 16.55
N LEU A 258 4.46 29.04 16.49
CA LEU A 258 4.03 29.85 17.64
C LEU A 258 3.48 29.01 18.81
N GLN A 259 2.88 27.84 18.54
CA GLN A 259 2.31 26.96 19.56
C GLN A 259 3.35 26.01 20.18
N GLU A 260 4.37 25.61 19.42
CA GLU A 260 5.51 24.81 19.92
C GLU A 260 6.48 25.66 20.76
N GLU A 261 6.75 26.90 20.36
CA GLU A 261 7.51 27.86 21.19
C GLU A 261 6.84 28.12 22.56
N LEU A 262 5.50 28.06 22.63
CA LEU A 262 4.73 28.23 23.86
C LEU A 262 4.68 26.97 24.76
N GLN A 263 5.18 25.81 24.31
CA GLN A 263 5.16 24.56 25.12
C GLN A 263 6.49 24.26 25.84
N PHE A 264 7.57 25.00 25.58
CA PHE A 264 8.90 24.67 26.11
C PHE A 264 9.16 25.04 27.58
N ASP A 265 8.28 25.83 28.22
CA ASP A 265 8.47 26.34 29.59
C ASP A 265 7.89 25.42 30.71
N ALA A 266 7.34 24.25 30.38
CA ALA A 266 6.40 23.55 31.27
C ALA A 266 6.87 22.23 31.93
N TYR A 267 8.15 21.84 31.88
CA TYR A 267 8.65 20.69 32.67
C TYR A 267 10.02 20.93 33.31
N SER A 268 10.01 21.62 34.45
CA SER A 268 11.13 21.71 35.39
C SER A 268 10.67 21.36 36.81
N SER A 269 10.89 20.11 37.22
CA SER A 269 10.92 19.72 38.64
C SER A 269 11.71 18.43 38.81
N ALA A 270 13.02 18.56 39.01
CA ALA A 270 13.82 17.47 39.54
C ALA A 270 13.51 17.29 41.04
N SER A 271 13.29 16.04 41.45
CA SER A 271 13.41 15.64 42.86
C SER A 271 14.01 14.24 42.90
N SER A 272 15.24 14.16 43.39
CA SER A 272 15.83 12.92 43.89
C SER A 272 15.03 12.39 45.10
N HIS A 273 15.21 11.11 45.41
CA HIS A 273 15.51 10.53 46.73
C HIS A 273 15.50 9.00 46.54
N ASP A 274 16.68 8.46 46.22
CA ASP A 274 17.42 7.48 47.03
C ASP A 274 16.66 6.43 47.88
N ASP A 275 17.21 5.22 47.78
CA ASP A 275 17.45 4.21 48.82
C ASP A 275 16.53 2.97 48.99
N ASP A 276 17.24 1.83 48.84
CA ASP A 276 17.21 0.55 49.55
C ASP A 276 16.29 -0.61 49.11
N ASP A 277 17.00 -1.65 48.63
CA ASP A 277 16.98 -3.08 49.01
C ASP A 277 15.65 -3.85 49.11
N ASP A 278 15.60 -4.95 48.37
CA ASP A 278 15.46 -6.28 49.00
C ASP A 278 16.07 -7.36 48.08
N ASP A 279 16.92 -8.21 48.66
CA ASP A 279 17.48 -9.41 48.02
C ASP A 279 16.41 -10.50 47.85
N ASP A 280 16.42 -11.23 46.74
CA ASP A 280 15.67 -12.49 46.60
C ASP A 280 16.46 -13.50 45.73
N ASP A 281 17.52 -14.05 46.33
CA ASP A 281 18.38 -15.10 45.79
C ASP A 281 17.65 -16.45 45.66
N HIS A 282 16.94 -16.64 44.55
CA HIS A 282 16.36 -17.93 44.18
C HIS A 282 17.37 -18.85 43.47
N TYR A 283 17.96 -19.76 44.26
CA TYR A 283 18.75 -20.90 43.80
C TYR A 283 17.98 -21.83 42.84
N ASP A 284 18.54 -21.96 41.63
CA ASP A 284 18.88 -23.22 40.94
C ASP A 284 17.82 -24.34 40.76
N TRP A 285 17.53 -24.66 39.49
CA TRP A 285 17.44 -26.05 39.05
C TRP A 285 17.96 -26.21 37.61
N GLU A 286 19.28 -26.25 37.42
CA GLU A 286 19.87 -26.75 36.18
C GLU A 286 19.38 -28.18 35.92
N THR A 287 18.75 -28.39 34.78
CA THR A 287 18.34 -29.75 34.37
C THR A 287 19.52 -30.53 33.84
N ILE A 288 19.51 -31.85 34.07
CA ILE A 288 20.40 -32.82 33.42
C ILE A 288 20.39 -32.71 31.88
N LEU A 289 19.41 -32.02 31.27
CA LEU A 289 19.36 -31.75 29.84
C LEU A 289 20.37 -30.69 29.36
N ASP A 290 20.65 -29.64 30.14
CA ASP A 290 21.68 -28.64 29.79
C ASP A 290 23.08 -29.27 29.84
N LEU A 291 23.33 -30.13 30.85
CA LEU A 291 24.54 -30.95 30.98
C LEU A 291 24.73 -32.02 29.89
N LEU A 292 23.69 -32.31 29.09
CA LEU A 292 23.74 -33.24 27.96
C LEU A 292 23.82 -32.54 26.60
N GLY A 293 23.90 -31.20 26.57
CA GLY A 293 24.05 -30.43 25.33
C GLY A 293 22.82 -30.43 24.41
N GLN A 294 21.64 -30.78 24.93
CA GLN A 294 20.37 -30.66 24.23
C GLN A 294 19.58 -29.45 24.72
N GLN A 295 20.13 -28.26 24.49
CA GLN A 295 19.32 -27.04 24.49
C GLN A 295 18.26 -27.14 23.39
N ALA A 296 17.06 -26.65 23.69
CA ALA A 296 16.04 -26.44 22.67
C ALA A 296 16.63 -25.56 21.57
N GLN A 297 16.68 -26.04 20.33
CA GLN A 297 17.32 -25.29 19.26
C GLN A 297 16.62 -23.94 19.08
N GLU A 298 17.35 -22.84 19.28
CA GLU A 298 16.84 -21.53 18.94
C GLU A 298 16.46 -21.49 17.46
N HIS A 299 15.36 -20.83 17.15
CA HIS A 299 14.89 -20.63 15.79
C HIS A 299 14.84 -19.15 15.47
N LYS A 300 15.14 -18.80 14.22
CA LYS A 300 15.17 -17.43 13.71
C LYS A 300 14.02 -17.22 12.74
N LEU A 301 13.34 -16.07 12.83
CA LEU A 301 12.41 -15.62 11.80
C LEU A 301 13.22 -15.13 10.60
N VAL A 302 13.19 -15.88 9.49
CA VAL A 302 13.98 -15.55 8.28
C VAL A 302 13.16 -14.91 7.17
N GLN A 303 11.85 -15.17 7.11
CA GLN A 303 10.99 -14.56 6.12
C GLN A 303 9.60 -14.28 6.70
N ILE A 304 9.03 -13.12 6.37
CA ILE A 304 7.61 -12.84 6.49
C ILE A 304 7.04 -12.58 5.09
N VAL A 305 5.85 -13.10 4.81
CA VAL A 305 5.08 -12.69 3.62
C VAL A 305 3.63 -12.44 4.02
N PRO A 306 3.03 -11.28 3.66
CA PRO A 306 1.63 -10.98 3.98
C PRO A 306 0.63 -11.97 3.36
N ALA A 307 -0.53 -12.13 4.00
CA ALA A 307 -1.72 -12.65 3.37
C ALA A 307 -2.62 -11.48 2.92
N LEU A 308 -3.42 -11.68 1.86
CA LEU A 308 -4.25 -10.60 1.30
C LEU A 308 -5.36 -10.11 2.25
N ASN A 309 -5.69 -10.86 3.30
CA ASN A 309 -6.66 -10.41 4.30
C ASN A 309 -6.20 -9.22 5.17
N SER A 310 -4.97 -8.73 4.95
CA SER A 310 -4.33 -7.58 5.64
C SER A 310 -4.03 -7.75 7.13
N VAL A 311 -4.50 -8.84 7.75
CA VAL A 311 -4.38 -9.09 9.21
C VAL A 311 -3.54 -10.33 9.55
N GLN A 312 -3.22 -11.17 8.57
CA GLN A 312 -2.37 -12.36 8.72
C GLN A 312 -1.12 -12.33 7.83
N SER A 313 -0.13 -13.14 8.20
CA SER A 313 1.12 -13.33 7.47
C SER A 313 1.60 -14.78 7.57
N TYR A 314 2.28 -15.22 6.53
CA TYR A 314 3.09 -16.44 6.52
C TYR A 314 4.47 -16.10 7.10
N LYS A 315 4.82 -16.72 8.22
CA LYS A 315 6.13 -16.56 8.87
C LYS A 315 6.93 -17.85 8.67
N LEU A 316 8.13 -17.74 8.12
CA LEU A 316 9.08 -18.84 7.92
C LEU A 316 10.14 -18.79 9.01
N TYR A 317 10.20 -19.83 9.83
CA TYR A 317 11.21 -20.03 10.86
C TYR A 317 12.16 -21.14 10.46
N GLN A 318 13.47 -20.90 10.62
CA GLN A 318 14.54 -21.88 10.40
C GLN A 318 15.30 -22.14 11.70
N PRO A 319 15.97 -23.30 11.84
CA PRO A 319 16.94 -23.52 12.91
C PRO A 319 18.06 -22.47 12.89
N LYS A 320 18.54 -22.03 14.06
CA LYS A 320 19.69 -21.12 14.16
C LYS A 320 21.00 -21.81 13.73
N ASN A 321 21.10 -23.12 13.95
CA ASN A 321 22.24 -23.96 13.57
C ASN A 321 21.85 -24.91 12.43
N SER A 322 22.57 -24.88 11.31
CA SER A 322 22.26 -25.63 10.07
C SER A 322 22.48 -27.17 10.15
N TYR A 323 22.46 -27.75 11.34
CA TYR A 323 22.73 -29.17 11.60
C TYR A 323 21.48 -29.88 12.16
N SER A 324 20.38 -29.84 11.41
CA SER A 324 19.33 -30.85 11.52
C SER A 324 19.63 -31.95 10.51
N SER A 325 20.00 -33.15 10.98
CA SER A 325 20.18 -34.33 10.13
C SER A 325 18.86 -35.01 9.75
N ASN A 326 17.73 -34.44 10.17
CA ASN A 326 16.38 -34.93 9.93
C ASN A 326 15.73 -34.19 8.77
N ASN A 327 16.15 -34.48 7.53
CA ASN A 327 15.57 -33.92 6.30
C ASN A 327 14.12 -34.42 6.08
N SER A 328 13.17 -33.97 6.90
CA SER A 328 11.75 -34.27 6.75
C SER A 328 11.27 -33.70 5.41
N LYS A 329 10.85 -34.57 4.48
CA LYS A 329 10.32 -34.14 3.16
C LYS A 329 8.81 -33.88 3.16
N THR A 330 8.20 -33.82 4.34
CA THR A 330 6.75 -33.66 4.58
C THR A 330 6.47 -32.68 5.73
N CYS A 331 5.29 -32.05 5.73
CA CYS A 331 4.78 -31.36 6.93
C CYS A 331 4.35 -32.40 7.96
N THR A 332 4.91 -32.36 9.17
CA THR A 332 4.47 -33.23 10.27
C THR A 332 3.49 -32.50 11.20
N LYS A 333 2.70 -33.26 11.97
CA LYS A 333 1.84 -32.71 13.04
C LYS A 333 2.54 -32.86 14.40
N VAL A 334 3.35 -31.86 14.76
CA VAL A 334 3.80 -31.51 16.13
C VAL A 334 4.29 -32.67 17.02
N SER A 335 5.61 -32.74 17.23
CA SER A 335 6.14 -32.95 18.59
C SER A 335 6.30 -31.59 19.28
N ALA A 336 6.38 -31.54 20.61
CA ALA A 336 6.40 -30.28 21.36
C ALA A 336 7.68 -29.44 21.20
N GLU A 337 8.64 -29.91 20.39
CA GLU A 337 10.00 -29.38 20.23
C GLU A 337 10.24 -28.76 18.84
N SER A 338 9.34 -28.94 17.87
CA SER A 338 9.53 -28.42 16.51
C SER A 338 8.97 -27.00 16.35
N SER A 339 9.85 -25.99 16.21
CA SER A 339 9.46 -24.60 15.95
C SER A 339 9.95 -24.02 14.62
N SER A 340 10.52 -24.86 13.73
CA SER A 340 10.82 -24.49 12.34
C SER A 340 9.72 -24.91 11.38
N GLY A 341 9.52 -24.12 10.32
CA GLY A 341 8.42 -24.31 9.38
C GLY A 341 7.78 -23.01 8.92
N VAL A 342 6.71 -23.17 8.15
CA VAL A 342 5.84 -22.07 7.72
C VAL A 342 4.62 -22.04 8.62
N PHE A 343 4.29 -20.86 9.15
CA PHE A 343 3.18 -20.64 10.06
C PHE A 343 2.28 -19.50 9.57
N LEU A 344 0.97 -19.73 9.50
CA LEU A 344 -0.01 -18.68 9.24
C LEU A 344 -0.43 -18.05 10.58
N ALA A 345 0.11 -16.87 10.86
CA ALA A 345 -0.01 -16.15 12.13
C ALA A 345 -0.55 -14.73 11.93
N SER A 346 -1.03 -14.08 12.98
CA SER A 346 -1.38 -12.65 12.90
C SER A 346 -0.16 -11.79 12.57
N LEU A 347 -0.38 -10.76 11.75
CA LEU A 347 0.57 -9.65 11.55
C LEU A 347 0.85 -8.88 12.86
N TYR A 348 -0.04 -9.00 13.86
CA TYR A 348 -0.01 -8.23 15.11
C TYR A 348 0.32 -9.07 16.35
N GLU A 349 0.76 -10.32 16.19
CA GLU A 349 1.23 -11.17 17.29
C GLU A 349 2.64 -10.77 17.75
N ASN A 350 2.72 -9.73 18.59
CA ASN A 350 3.63 -9.56 19.74
C ASN A 350 3.34 -8.19 20.40
N LYS A 351 3.30 -8.13 21.75
CA LYS A 351 3.00 -6.90 22.52
C LYS A 351 4.26 -6.04 22.77
N PRO A 352 4.15 -4.77 23.19
CA PRO A 352 2.96 -3.90 23.25
C PRO A 352 2.96 -2.87 22.10
N GLN A 353 2.18 -1.79 22.23
CA GLN A 353 2.24 -0.63 21.33
C GLN A 353 3.62 0.07 21.40
N ALA A 354 4.60 -0.42 20.64
CA ALA A 354 5.35 0.54 19.83
C ALA A 354 4.34 1.14 18.84
N ALA A 355 4.38 2.45 18.61
CA ALA A 355 3.55 3.04 17.58
C ALA A 355 3.79 2.29 16.27
N SER A 356 2.71 2.02 15.52
CA SER A 356 2.85 1.78 14.08
C SER A 356 3.41 3.07 13.51
N HIS A 357 4.74 3.19 13.49
CA HIS A 357 5.44 4.24 12.77
C HIS A 357 5.23 3.93 11.30
N THR A 358 4.06 4.36 10.82
CA THR A 358 3.77 4.52 9.41
C THR A 358 4.66 5.66 8.93
N GLN A 359 5.95 5.39 8.76
CA GLN A 359 6.82 6.28 7.99
C GLN A 359 6.28 6.27 6.56
N LYS A 360 6.14 7.47 6.02
CA LYS A 360 5.27 7.74 4.86
C LYS A 360 6.16 8.17 3.71
N ILE A 361 6.20 7.41 2.62
CA ILE A 361 7.06 7.75 1.48
C ILE A 361 6.67 9.13 0.93
N ASP A 362 7.66 9.90 0.48
CA ASP A 362 7.46 11.17 -0.24
C ASP A 362 6.64 11.01 -1.55
N ALA A 363 6.37 9.77 -1.97
CA ALA A 363 5.20 9.43 -2.78
C ALA A 363 3.99 9.25 -1.86
N TYR A 364 3.19 10.31 -1.70
CA TYR A 364 1.81 10.23 -1.21
C TYR A 364 1.64 9.73 0.24
N ALA A 365 1.90 10.65 1.17
CA ALA A 365 2.04 10.38 2.59
C ALA A 365 0.76 10.61 3.42
N SER A 366 -0.10 9.59 3.58
CA SER A 366 -1.26 9.38 4.50
C SER A 366 -1.80 10.51 5.43
N ALA A 367 -3.11 10.52 5.70
CA ALA A 367 -3.81 11.56 6.46
C ALA A 367 -3.20 11.83 7.86
N SER A 368 -3.22 13.09 8.30
CA SER A 368 -2.62 13.54 9.56
C SER A 368 -3.69 13.83 10.63
N GLY A 369 -4.55 12.85 10.87
CA GLY A 369 -5.76 13.00 11.70
C GLY A 369 -5.83 12.10 12.92
N SER A 370 -4.73 11.50 13.39
CA SER A 370 -4.72 10.81 14.68
C SER A 370 -3.30 10.61 15.26
N VAL A 371 -3.07 11.06 16.51
CA VAL A 371 -2.38 10.21 17.50
C VAL A 371 -3.02 8.83 17.34
N PRO A 372 -2.28 7.74 17.05
CA PRO A 372 -2.88 6.49 16.62
C PRO A 372 -4.00 6.11 17.59
N LEU A 373 -5.26 6.31 17.16
CA LEU A 373 -6.42 5.93 17.95
C LEU A 373 -6.16 4.47 18.31
N PRO A 374 -6.21 4.09 19.60
CA PRO A 374 -5.78 2.78 20.02
C PRO A 374 -6.55 1.78 19.17
N LYS A 375 -5.84 1.12 18.22
CA LYS A 375 -6.45 0.28 17.17
C LYS A 375 -7.50 -0.55 17.87
N PRO A 376 -8.79 -0.52 17.44
CA PRO A 376 -9.86 -1.22 18.15
C PRO A 376 -9.37 -2.62 18.42
N LYS A 377 -9.05 -2.88 19.69
CA LYS A 377 -8.10 -3.92 20.10
C LYS A 377 -8.56 -5.19 19.41
N PRO A 378 -7.80 -5.74 18.43
CA PRO A 378 -8.30 -6.84 17.60
C PRO A 378 -8.84 -7.87 18.56
N THR A 379 -10.17 -8.13 18.52
CA THR A 379 -10.88 -8.88 19.57
C THR A 379 -10.02 -10.07 19.89
N PRO A 380 -9.38 -10.14 21.07
CA PRO A 380 -8.17 -10.94 21.22
C PRO A 380 -8.47 -12.34 20.73
N ILE A 381 -7.83 -12.78 19.65
CA ILE A 381 -8.00 -14.14 19.12
C ILE A 381 -7.76 -15.02 20.33
N PRO A 382 -8.80 -15.70 20.86
CA PRO A 382 -9.00 -15.86 22.30
C PRO A 382 -7.81 -16.58 22.89
N LYS A 383 -6.92 -15.77 23.52
CA LYS A 383 -5.50 -16.02 23.81
C LYS A 383 -5.14 -17.50 23.63
N THR A 384 -4.87 -17.93 22.40
CA THR A 384 -5.00 -19.36 22.06
C THR A 384 -3.93 -20.14 22.80
N THR A 385 -4.36 -20.81 23.86
CA THR A 385 -3.61 -21.87 24.53
C THR A 385 -3.33 -23.03 23.57
N ASP A 386 -4.08 -23.10 22.47
CA ASP A 386 -3.68 -23.84 21.28
C ASP A 386 -2.51 -23.13 20.57
N LYS A 387 -1.29 -23.61 20.81
CA LYS A 387 -0.05 -23.23 20.10
C LYS A 387 -0.03 -23.70 18.63
N ARG A 388 -1.18 -23.70 17.97
CA ARG A 388 -1.40 -24.22 16.61
C ARG A 388 -2.09 -23.19 15.74
N ALA A 389 -1.41 -22.07 15.54
CA ALA A 389 -1.41 -21.42 14.22
C ALA A 389 -1.26 -22.53 13.16
N LYS A 390 -2.07 -22.50 12.10
CA LYS A 390 -1.99 -23.52 11.04
C LYS A 390 -0.57 -23.49 10.47
N GLY A 391 0.11 -24.63 10.50
CA GLY A 391 1.56 -24.71 10.34
C GLY A 391 1.99 -25.93 9.54
N CYS A 392 2.96 -25.73 8.65
CA CYS A 392 3.77 -26.81 8.09
C CYS A 392 5.10 -26.85 8.84
N PHE A 393 5.21 -27.76 9.80
CA PHE A 393 6.45 -28.00 10.53
C PHE A 393 7.45 -28.67 9.60
N ASN A 394 8.48 -27.93 9.21
CA ASN A 394 9.55 -28.37 8.32
C ASN A 394 10.74 -27.40 8.39
N ASP A 395 11.88 -27.93 8.80
CA ASP A 395 13.14 -27.24 9.04
C ASP A 395 13.96 -26.95 7.77
N ASN A 396 13.52 -27.43 6.60
CA ASN A 396 14.28 -27.43 5.34
C ASN A 396 13.68 -26.49 4.27
N PHE A 397 12.84 -25.52 4.63
CA PHE A 397 12.35 -24.52 3.66
C PHE A 397 13.34 -23.35 3.54
N ASN A 398 13.82 -23.09 2.32
CA ASN A 398 14.73 -21.98 2.03
C ASN A 398 13.98 -20.65 1.92
N TRP A 399 12.87 -20.63 1.18
CA TRP A 399 12.00 -19.47 1.01
C TRP A 399 10.56 -19.88 0.70
N ILE A 400 9.63 -18.94 0.89
CA ILE A 400 8.23 -19.03 0.49
C ILE A 400 7.80 -17.85 -0.40
N LYS A 401 6.88 -18.10 -1.35
CA LYS A 401 6.24 -17.08 -2.19
C LYS A 401 4.76 -17.44 -2.39
N PRO A 402 3.79 -16.62 -1.94
CA PRO A 402 2.38 -16.85 -2.23
C PRO A 402 2.11 -16.70 -3.74
N LEU A 403 1.15 -17.51 -4.21
CA LEU A 403 0.39 -17.33 -5.43
C LEU A 403 -1.04 -16.99 -4.97
N TYR A 404 -1.31 -15.70 -4.88
CA TYR A 404 -2.51 -15.14 -4.29
C TYR A 404 -3.79 -15.48 -5.05
N SER A 405 -3.77 -15.44 -6.39
CA SER A 405 -4.90 -15.82 -7.26
C SER A 405 -5.28 -17.30 -7.13
N GLN A 406 -4.31 -18.13 -6.72
CA GLN A 406 -4.50 -19.57 -6.53
C GLN A 406 -4.74 -20.01 -5.09
N ASN A 407 -4.66 -19.10 -4.12
CA ASN A 407 -4.72 -19.41 -2.68
C ASN A 407 -3.71 -20.52 -2.29
N VAL A 408 -2.48 -20.41 -2.80
CA VAL A 408 -1.37 -21.38 -2.63
C VAL A 408 -0.08 -20.63 -2.30
N ILE A 409 0.88 -21.32 -1.67
CA ILE A 409 2.24 -20.84 -1.44
C ILE A 409 3.19 -21.79 -2.16
N LEU A 410 4.07 -21.25 -2.99
CA LEU A 410 5.27 -21.94 -3.44
C LEU A 410 6.31 -21.91 -2.33
N ALA A 411 7.01 -23.02 -2.14
CA ALA A 411 8.14 -23.09 -1.24
C ALA A 411 9.27 -23.87 -1.90
N GLU A 412 10.50 -23.42 -1.70
CA GLU A 412 11.69 -24.21 -2.00
C GLU A 412 12.05 -25.04 -0.77
N LEU A 413 12.10 -26.35 -0.95
CA LEU A 413 12.49 -27.34 0.05
C LEU A 413 13.91 -27.82 -0.28
N ASP A 414 14.85 -27.55 0.61
CA ASP A 414 16.24 -28.01 0.54
C ASP A 414 16.28 -29.55 0.44
N GLY A 415 16.95 -30.06 -0.59
CA GLY A 415 17.12 -31.49 -0.82
C GLY A 415 18.10 -32.15 0.15
N GLY A 416 18.99 -31.36 0.74
CA GLY A 416 20.23 -31.75 1.42
C GLY A 416 21.35 -32.09 0.44
N TYR A 417 22.56 -32.26 0.96
CA TYR A 417 23.81 -32.55 0.22
C TYR A 417 23.76 -33.64 -0.89
N SER A 418 22.74 -34.49 -0.94
CA SER A 418 22.62 -35.62 -1.86
C SER A 418 21.33 -35.65 -2.70
N SER A 419 20.45 -34.63 -2.61
CA SER A 419 19.26 -34.50 -3.46
C SER A 419 19.18 -33.09 -4.04
N PRO A 420 18.65 -32.89 -5.27
CA PRO A 420 18.28 -31.57 -5.73
C PRO A 420 17.17 -30.97 -4.86
N ASP A 421 17.20 -29.65 -4.74
CA ASP A 421 16.14 -28.87 -4.09
C ASP A 421 14.82 -29.03 -4.83
N GLN A 422 13.72 -28.82 -4.12
CA GLN A 422 12.38 -29.10 -4.65
C GLN A 422 11.48 -27.89 -4.51
N LEU A 423 10.97 -27.42 -5.65
CA LEU A 423 9.82 -26.53 -5.66
C LEU A 423 8.58 -27.34 -5.25
N ARG A 424 7.91 -26.91 -4.20
CA ARG A 424 6.71 -27.53 -3.62
C ARG A 424 5.56 -26.52 -3.52
N ARG A 425 4.34 -27.03 -3.35
CA ARG A 425 3.12 -26.24 -3.14
C ARG A 425 2.56 -26.52 -1.75
N LEU A 426 2.16 -25.47 -1.04
CA LEU A 426 1.41 -25.51 0.22
C LEU A 426 0.05 -24.83 -0.03
N LYS A 427 -1.05 -25.36 0.50
CA LYS A 427 -2.33 -24.61 0.48
C LYS A 427 -2.22 -23.39 1.40
N ALA A 428 -2.59 -22.20 0.94
CA ALA A 428 -2.36 -20.98 1.72
C ALA A 428 -3.29 -20.84 2.95
N ASP A 429 -4.39 -21.60 2.99
CA ASP A 429 -5.37 -21.61 4.09
C ASP A 429 -5.03 -22.59 5.23
N SER A 430 -4.24 -23.62 4.94
CA SER A 430 -4.04 -24.80 5.79
C SER A 430 -2.58 -25.20 5.94
N LEU A 431 -1.70 -24.65 5.10
CA LEU A 431 -0.30 -25.00 4.93
C LEU A 431 -0.05 -26.49 4.67
N SER A 432 -1.06 -27.23 4.20
CA SER A 432 -0.87 -28.62 3.80
C SER A 432 -0.05 -28.69 2.52
N MET A 433 1.09 -29.38 2.56
CA MET A 433 1.94 -29.63 1.39
C MET A 433 1.27 -30.57 0.39
N GLY A 434 1.28 -30.17 -0.87
CA GLY A 434 0.75 -30.93 -2.00
C GLY A 434 1.67 -32.07 -2.44
N SER A 435 1.11 -32.96 -3.26
CA SER A 435 1.82 -34.05 -3.94
C SER A 435 2.75 -33.56 -5.06
N GLU A 436 2.51 -32.35 -5.57
CA GLU A 436 3.28 -31.78 -6.68
C GLU A 436 4.68 -31.38 -6.23
N SER A 437 5.67 -31.69 -7.06
CA SER A 437 7.04 -31.27 -6.91
C SER A 437 7.71 -31.08 -8.28
N PHE A 438 8.69 -30.19 -8.33
CA PHE A 438 9.65 -30.06 -9.42
C PHE A 438 11.05 -29.98 -8.82
N ALA A 439 12.00 -30.71 -9.40
CA ALA A 439 13.38 -30.70 -8.93
C ALA A 439 14.16 -29.54 -9.57
N LEU A 440 14.70 -28.65 -8.74
CA LEU A 440 15.54 -27.54 -9.16
C LEU A 440 16.99 -28.01 -9.27
N SER A 441 17.72 -27.57 -10.30
CA SER A 441 19.18 -27.66 -10.27
C SER A 441 19.77 -26.67 -9.27
N SER A 442 21.01 -26.89 -8.83
CA SER A 442 21.77 -25.96 -7.98
C SER A 442 22.04 -24.59 -8.63
N THR A 443 21.61 -24.40 -9.87
CA THR A 443 21.74 -23.18 -10.66
C THR A 443 20.40 -22.53 -11.00
N GLN A 444 19.28 -23.15 -10.61
CA GLN A 444 17.89 -22.70 -10.80
C GLN A 444 17.33 -22.02 -9.53
N ASN A 445 18.02 -20.99 -9.06
CA ASN A 445 17.68 -20.16 -7.90
C ASN A 445 16.56 -19.12 -8.16
N VAL A 446 16.19 -18.86 -9.42
CA VAL A 446 15.22 -17.81 -9.80
C VAL A 446 13.91 -18.43 -10.29
N VAL A 447 12.88 -18.37 -9.44
CA VAL A 447 11.51 -18.84 -9.76
C VAL A 447 10.54 -17.66 -9.76
N VAL A 448 9.92 -17.39 -10.92
CA VAL A 448 9.09 -16.20 -11.16
C VAL A 448 7.70 -16.62 -11.64
N PRO A 449 6.61 -16.23 -10.96
CA PRO A 449 5.25 -16.50 -11.45
C PRO A 449 4.88 -15.57 -12.61
N SER A 450 3.94 -16.01 -13.44
CA SER A 450 3.23 -15.17 -14.40
C SER A 450 2.33 -14.15 -13.70
N LEU A 451 1.86 -13.14 -14.44
CA LEU A 451 1.04 -12.04 -13.90
C LEU A 451 -0.32 -12.52 -13.35
N ASP A 452 -0.88 -13.58 -13.96
CA ASP A 452 -2.07 -14.30 -13.50
C ASP A 452 -1.73 -15.49 -12.57
N GLU A 453 -0.44 -15.69 -12.28
CA GLU A 453 0.16 -16.77 -11.50
C GLU A 453 -0.14 -18.19 -12.02
N THR A 454 -0.64 -18.39 -13.25
CA THR A 454 -0.95 -19.72 -13.80
C THR A 454 0.27 -20.51 -14.30
N GLU A 455 1.36 -19.81 -14.57
CA GLU A 455 2.64 -20.36 -15.02
C GLU A 455 3.79 -19.88 -14.11
N LEU A 456 4.89 -20.63 -14.09
CA LEU A 456 6.15 -20.27 -13.42
C LEU A 456 7.29 -20.38 -14.43
N LEU A 457 8.13 -19.35 -14.51
CA LEU A 457 9.39 -19.38 -15.21
C LEU A 457 10.51 -19.69 -14.20
N VAL A 458 11.23 -20.78 -14.44
CA VAL A 458 12.41 -21.20 -13.67
C VAL A 458 13.64 -20.88 -14.52
N VAL A 459 14.52 -20.02 -14.01
CA VAL A 459 15.68 -19.47 -14.74
C VAL A 459 16.98 -20.06 -14.20
N ASP A 460 17.89 -20.41 -15.11
CA ASP A 460 19.22 -20.92 -14.81
C ASP A 460 20.25 -19.77 -14.71
N ASP A 461 20.32 -19.10 -13.54
CA ASP A 461 21.28 -18.02 -13.23
C ASP A 461 22.68 -18.55 -12.89
N GLY A 462 22.86 -19.85 -12.63
CA GLY A 462 24.19 -20.42 -12.42
C GLY A 462 24.83 -21.02 -13.68
N GLY A 463 24.03 -21.54 -14.61
CA GLY A 463 24.46 -22.42 -15.68
C GLY A 463 24.34 -21.86 -17.10
N SER A 464 24.10 -22.78 -18.03
CA SER A 464 23.98 -22.52 -19.48
C SER A 464 22.71 -23.12 -20.08
N GLY A 465 21.79 -23.60 -19.24
CA GLY A 465 20.50 -24.13 -19.63
C GLY A 465 19.52 -23.07 -20.10
N ASN A 466 18.48 -23.53 -20.78
CA ASN A 466 17.31 -22.74 -21.11
C ASN A 466 16.41 -22.56 -19.88
N ALA A 467 15.69 -21.44 -19.80
CA ALA A 467 14.65 -21.30 -18.79
C ALA A 467 13.49 -22.28 -19.04
N VAL A 468 12.90 -22.80 -17.97
CA VAL A 468 11.82 -23.81 -18.00
C VAL A 468 10.49 -23.16 -17.62
N LEU A 469 9.41 -23.46 -18.35
CA LEU A 469 8.08 -22.89 -18.12
C LEU A 469 7.12 -23.96 -17.59
N LEU A 470 6.79 -23.87 -16.30
CA LEU A 470 5.96 -24.82 -15.56
C LEU A 470 4.53 -24.30 -15.37
N ASN A 471 3.55 -25.19 -15.32
CA ASN A 471 2.21 -24.88 -14.86
C ASN A 471 2.23 -24.81 -13.32
N SER A 472 1.90 -23.66 -12.75
CA SER A 472 2.05 -23.42 -11.30
C SER A 472 1.14 -24.28 -10.42
N ARG A 473 0.09 -24.89 -10.99
CA ARG A 473 -0.81 -25.81 -10.30
C ARG A 473 -0.27 -27.24 -10.23
N THR A 474 0.38 -27.72 -11.28
CA THR A 474 0.83 -29.13 -11.40
C THR A 474 2.34 -29.31 -11.25
N LEU A 475 3.10 -28.20 -11.31
CA LEU A 475 4.57 -28.15 -11.39
C LEU A 475 5.15 -28.99 -12.55
N ARG A 476 4.36 -29.18 -13.62
CA ARG A 476 4.78 -29.84 -14.86
C ARG A 476 5.03 -28.81 -15.95
N GLU A 477 5.94 -29.13 -16.87
CA GLU A 477 6.23 -28.31 -18.05
C GLU A 477 4.98 -28.02 -18.89
N THR A 478 4.93 -26.81 -19.45
CA THR A 478 3.83 -26.32 -20.29
C THR A 478 4.16 -26.49 -21.79
N ARG A 479 3.44 -25.76 -22.66
CA ARG A 479 3.80 -25.57 -24.06
C ARG A 479 3.87 -24.06 -24.32
N PRO A 480 5.06 -23.47 -24.53
CA PRO A 480 6.38 -24.11 -24.63
C PRO A 480 6.91 -24.68 -23.30
N ALA A 481 7.65 -25.79 -23.32
CA ALA A 481 8.25 -26.36 -22.11
C ALA A 481 9.50 -25.60 -21.64
N THR A 482 10.29 -25.11 -22.60
CA THR A 482 11.50 -24.31 -22.38
C THR A 482 11.47 -23.06 -23.26
N ILE A 483 12.20 -22.03 -22.82
CA ILE A 483 12.42 -20.76 -23.51
C ILE A 483 13.91 -20.66 -23.81
N ALA A 484 14.31 -20.58 -25.09
CA ALA A 484 15.72 -20.61 -25.52
C ALA A 484 16.50 -19.31 -25.27
N VAL A 485 16.48 -18.84 -24.01
CA VAL A 485 17.38 -17.80 -23.49
C VAL A 485 18.34 -18.47 -22.51
N THR A 486 19.63 -18.29 -22.75
CA THR A 486 20.73 -18.72 -21.88
C THR A 486 21.46 -17.51 -21.30
N ASN A 487 22.31 -17.72 -20.29
CA ASN A 487 23.10 -16.64 -19.65
C ASN A 487 22.25 -15.49 -19.06
N ALA A 488 21.00 -15.79 -18.69
CA ALA A 488 20.17 -14.90 -17.91
C ALA A 488 20.71 -14.80 -16.48
N SER A 489 20.59 -13.62 -15.88
CA SER A 489 20.75 -13.42 -14.42
C SER A 489 19.41 -13.33 -13.70
N THR A 490 18.37 -12.93 -14.41
CA THR A 490 17.01 -12.79 -13.88
C THR A 490 16.01 -12.69 -15.03
N ALA A 491 14.72 -12.92 -14.76
CA ALA A 491 13.66 -12.79 -15.75
C ALA A 491 12.35 -12.34 -15.13
N THR A 492 11.39 -11.95 -15.97
CA THR A 492 10.02 -11.66 -15.55
C THR A 492 9.05 -11.79 -16.71
N PHE A 493 7.76 -11.93 -16.41
CA PHE A 493 6.68 -11.88 -17.39
C PHE A 493 6.30 -10.42 -17.67
N ALA A 494 5.81 -10.15 -18.87
CA ALA A 494 5.22 -8.87 -19.25
C ALA A 494 3.94 -9.06 -20.06
N ALA A 495 3.22 -7.95 -20.26
CA ALA A 495 2.00 -7.93 -21.07
C ALA A 495 2.22 -8.44 -22.50
N ASN A 496 1.13 -8.86 -23.15
CA ASN A 496 1.11 -9.33 -24.54
C ASN A 496 1.97 -10.59 -24.79
N ASN A 497 1.99 -11.52 -23.83
CA ASN A 497 2.71 -12.81 -23.93
C ASN A 497 4.23 -12.66 -24.19
N GLN A 498 4.83 -11.64 -23.58
CA GLN A 498 6.27 -11.36 -23.64
C GLN A 498 6.95 -11.79 -22.33
N LEU A 499 8.23 -12.15 -22.43
CA LEU A 499 9.13 -12.29 -21.29
C LEU A 499 10.24 -11.26 -21.40
N LEU A 500 10.70 -10.75 -20.27
CA LEU A 500 11.94 -9.97 -20.19
C LEU A 500 13.00 -10.80 -19.49
N PHE A 501 14.21 -10.78 -20.02
CA PHE A 501 15.39 -11.38 -19.38
C PHE A 501 16.46 -10.32 -19.16
N GLY A 502 16.95 -10.23 -17.93
CA GLY A 502 18.23 -9.60 -17.63
C GLY A 502 19.33 -10.61 -17.91
N LEU A 503 20.34 -10.23 -18.71
CA LEU A 503 21.45 -11.09 -19.10
C LEU A 503 22.74 -10.66 -18.38
N LYS A 504 23.61 -11.62 -18.08
CA LYS A 504 24.96 -11.37 -17.54
C LYS A 504 25.89 -10.64 -18.51
N SER A 505 25.46 -10.44 -19.76
CA SER A 505 26.12 -9.61 -20.77
C SER A 505 25.71 -8.13 -20.71
N ASN A 506 25.25 -7.63 -19.55
CA ASN A 506 24.77 -6.26 -19.32
C ASN A 506 23.66 -5.82 -20.31
N LYS A 507 22.69 -6.71 -20.59
CA LYS A 507 21.55 -6.42 -21.48
C LYS A 507 20.23 -6.81 -20.82
N ILE A 508 19.18 -6.10 -21.18
CA ILE A 508 17.79 -6.53 -20.99
C ILE A 508 17.23 -6.85 -22.37
N ILE A 509 16.62 -8.02 -22.54
CA ILE A 509 15.97 -8.40 -23.80
C ILE A 509 14.48 -8.68 -23.57
N TRP A 510 13.65 -8.23 -24.50
CA TRP A 510 12.25 -8.64 -24.63
C TRP A 510 12.20 -9.80 -25.61
N VAL A 511 11.55 -10.89 -25.24
CA VAL A 511 11.35 -12.06 -26.10
C VAL A 511 9.88 -12.48 -26.14
N GLU A 512 9.47 -13.13 -27.23
CA GLU A 512 8.20 -13.85 -27.27
C GLU A 512 8.22 -15.04 -26.30
N LYS A 513 7.10 -15.34 -25.64
CA LYS A 513 6.93 -16.57 -24.85
C LYS A 513 6.73 -17.80 -25.74
N THR A 514 7.77 -18.13 -26.52
CA THR A 514 7.85 -19.29 -27.44
C THR A 514 9.15 -20.05 -27.19
N THR A 515 9.25 -21.31 -27.65
CA THR A 515 10.49 -22.08 -27.46
C THR A 515 11.70 -21.44 -28.13
N ALA A 516 11.51 -20.79 -29.28
CA ALA A 516 12.57 -20.09 -29.99
C ALA A 516 13.00 -18.77 -29.31
N ALA A 517 12.17 -18.24 -28.39
CA ALA A 517 12.41 -16.99 -27.66
C ALA A 517 12.81 -15.81 -28.57
N THR A 518 12.06 -15.59 -29.66
CA THR A 518 12.32 -14.55 -30.66
C THR A 518 12.56 -13.20 -29.99
N GLN A 519 13.74 -12.61 -30.15
CA GLN A 519 14.05 -11.31 -29.56
C GLN A 519 13.26 -10.19 -30.25
N LEU A 520 12.43 -9.51 -29.48
CA LEU A 520 11.57 -8.41 -29.90
C LEU A 520 12.25 -7.04 -29.77
N ALA A 521 13.11 -6.88 -28.76
CA ALA A 521 13.90 -5.68 -28.50
C ALA A 521 15.06 -6.00 -27.53
N SER A 522 16.05 -5.12 -27.46
CA SER A 522 17.12 -5.18 -26.47
C SER A 522 17.53 -3.78 -26.00
N LEU A 523 17.88 -3.67 -24.72
CA LEU A 523 18.41 -2.48 -24.07
C LEU A 523 19.76 -2.81 -23.42
N ASP A 524 20.80 -2.04 -23.75
CA ASP A 524 22.06 -2.08 -23.03
C ASP A 524 21.93 -1.37 -21.67
N VAL A 525 22.48 -1.98 -20.62
CA VAL A 525 22.52 -1.43 -19.26
C VAL A 525 23.96 -1.34 -18.76
N ASP A 526 24.20 -0.58 -17.68
CA ASP A 526 25.56 -0.30 -17.19
C ASP A 526 26.27 -1.51 -16.56
N SER A 527 25.52 -2.48 -16.04
CA SER A 527 26.04 -3.67 -15.38
C SER A 527 24.95 -4.77 -15.31
N THR A 528 25.33 -5.98 -14.90
CA THR A 528 24.41 -7.13 -14.79
C THR A 528 23.17 -6.78 -13.98
N VAL A 529 21.99 -7.13 -14.50
CA VAL A 529 20.72 -6.93 -13.80
C VAL A 529 20.63 -7.95 -12.67
N ARG A 530 20.53 -7.48 -11.43
CA ARG A 530 20.39 -8.31 -10.22
C ARG A 530 18.94 -8.65 -9.92
N ILE A 531 18.04 -7.67 -10.09
CA ILE A 531 16.62 -7.81 -9.77
C ILE A 531 15.81 -7.24 -10.94
N LEU A 532 14.83 -8.00 -11.42
CA LEU A 532 13.91 -7.62 -12.48
C LEU A 532 12.49 -8.02 -12.08
N LYS A 533 11.55 -7.08 -12.15
CA LYS A 533 10.14 -7.26 -11.75
C LYS A 533 9.23 -6.50 -12.71
N THR A 534 7.96 -6.87 -12.75
CA THR A 534 6.92 -6.23 -13.56
C THR A 534 5.72 -5.87 -12.72
N SER A 535 5.06 -4.77 -13.08
CA SER A 535 3.73 -4.36 -12.62
C SER A 535 2.68 -5.48 -12.80
N PRO A 536 1.65 -5.54 -11.95
CA PRO A 536 0.53 -6.50 -12.10
C PRO A 536 -0.11 -6.49 -13.49
N ASN A 537 -0.29 -5.32 -14.11
CA ASN A 537 -0.86 -5.21 -15.46
C ASN A 537 0.12 -5.60 -16.59
N GLY A 538 1.40 -5.82 -16.30
CA GLY A 538 2.41 -6.22 -17.27
C GLY A 538 3.00 -5.10 -18.13
N GLU A 539 2.51 -3.86 -18.02
CA GLU A 539 2.86 -2.76 -18.93
C GLU A 539 4.19 -2.11 -18.61
N TYR A 540 4.56 -2.07 -17.32
CA TYR A 540 5.83 -1.52 -16.84
C TYR A 540 6.66 -2.56 -16.10
N SER A 541 7.96 -2.57 -16.37
CA SER A 541 8.95 -3.34 -15.60
C SER A 541 10.00 -2.43 -15.00
N ALA A 542 10.65 -2.90 -13.95
CA ALA A 542 11.81 -2.23 -13.40
C ALA A 542 12.96 -3.21 -13.20
N ALA A 543 14.19 -2.72 -13.41
CA ALA A 543 15.41 -3.49 -13.35
C ALA A 543 16.47 -2.77 -12.52
N VAL A 544 17.06 -3.47 -11.54
CA VAL A 544 18.15 -2.98 -10.71
C VAL A 544 19.46 -3.61 -11.15
N THR A 545 20.42 -2.78 -11.49
CA THR A 545 21.82 -3.15 -11.79
C THR A 545 22.70 -2.86 -10.57
N ASN A 546 24.04 -2.88 -10.70
CA ASN A 546 24.92 -2.49 -9.60
C ASN A 546 24.91 -0.98 -9.32
N ASN A 547 24.53 -0.14 -10.29
CA ASN A 547 24.67 1.32 -10.19
C ASN A 547 23.38 2.11 -10.54
N ALA A 548 22.28 1.43 -10.90
CA ALA A 548 21.07 2.10 -11.33
C ALA A 548 19.78 1.28 -11.25
N LEU A 549 18.68 2.00 -11.11
CA LEU A 549 17.32 1.55 -11.40
C LEU A 549 16.93 2.00 -12.81
N TYR A 550 16.42 1.08 -13.60
CA TYR A 550 15.81 1.34 -14.90
C TYR A 550 14.31 1.08 -14.79
N VAL A 551 13.48 2.06 -15.16
CA VAL A 551 12.06 1.86 -15.41
C VAL A 551 11.86 1.66 -16.92
N LEU A 552 11.06 0.67 -17.29
CA LEU A 552 10.90 0.16 -18.64
C LEU A 552 9.41 0.12 -19.01
N ASN A 553 9.06 0.48 -20.24
CA ASN A 553 7.73 0.32 -20.79
C ASN A 553 7.75 -0.88 -21.75
N ASN A 554 6.90 -1.88 -21.50
CA ASN A 554 6.86 -3.15 -22.22
C ASN A 554 6.04 -3.10 -23.51
N LYS A 555 5.21 -2.06 -23.68
CA LYS A 555 4.43 -1.81 -24.88
C LYS A 555 5.28 -1.17 -25.97
N SER A 556 6.07 -0.16 -25.62
CA SER A 556 7.07 0.46 -26.52
C SER A 556 8.41 -0.32 -26.57
N ARG A 557 8.69 -1.15 -25.55
CA ARG A 557 9.96 -1.86 -25.33
C ARG A 557 11.15 -0.90 -25.17
N THR A 558 10.94 0.19 -24.44
CA THR A 558 11.93 1.25 -24.24
C THR A 558 12.22 1.50 -22.76
N LYS A 559 13.43 1.99 -22.49
CA LYS A 559 13.77 2.65 -21.23
C LYS A 559 12.93 3.92 -21.09
N VAL A 560 12.30 4.09 -19.93
CA VAL A 560 11.49 5.25 -19.55
C VAL A 560 12.34 6.24 -18.75
N LYS A 561 12.82 5.81 -17.58
CA LYS A 561 13.71 6.59 -16.70
C LYS A 561 14.90 5.71 -16.29
N LYS A 562 16.07 6.32 -16.12
CA LYS A 562 17.20 5.76 -15.36
C LYS A 562 17.39 6.64 -14.14
N VAL A 563 17.56 6.01 -12.98
CA VAL A 563 17.97 6.63 -11.73
C VAL A 563 19.30 6.03 -11.32
N THR A 564 20.29 6.86 -11.03
CA THR A 564 21.57 6.41 -10.44
C THR A 564 21.33 6.07 -8.98
N LEU A 565 21.73 4.88 -8.54
CA LEU A 565 21.64 4.45 -7.15
C LEU A 565 22.73 3.44 -6.79
N VAL A 566 22.99 3.26 -5.50
CA VAL A 566 23.93 2.23 -5.02
C VAL A 566 23.22 0.87 -5.09
N GLY A 567 23.23 0.27 -6.28
CA GLY A 567 22.46 -0.93 -6.62
C GLY A 567 22.94 -2.21 -5.95
N SER A 568 24.13 -2.22 -5.32
CA SER A 568 24.55 -3.27 -4.39
C SER A 568 23.63 -3.36 -3.17
N ASP A 569 23.14 -2.21 -2.69
CA ASP A 569 22.52 -2.05 -1.37
C ASP A 569 21.01 -2.25 -1.41
N VAL A 570 20.44 -2.36 -2.61
CA VAL A 570 19.03 -2.68 -2.85
C VAL A 570 18.78 -4.15 -2.47
N LYS A 571 17.94 -4.34 -1.44
CA LYS A 571 17.50 -5.63 -0.91
C LYS A 571 16.31 -6.19 -1.69
N GLU A 572 15.34 -5.34 -2.03
CA GLU A 572 14.10 -5.74 -2.73
C GLU A 572 13.66 -4.69 -3.77
N LEU A 573 12.86 -5.15 -4.72
CA LEU A 573 12.20 -4.33 -5.74
C LEU A 573 10.73 -4.71 -5.82
N PHE A 574 9.85 -3.72 -5.69
CA PHE A 574 8.43 -3.82 -5.93
C PHE A 574 8.04 -2.95 -7.13
N VAL A 575 7.13 -3.43 -7.97
CA VAL A 575 6.62 -2.68 -9.12
C VAL A 575 5.11 -2.77 -9.07
N LEU A 576 4.46 -1.63 -8.84
CA LEU A 576 3.02 -1.44 -8.87
C LEU A 576 2.63 -1.00 -10.30
N ASN A 577 1.34 -0.87 -10.57
CA ASN A 577 0.86 -0.36 -11.88
C ASN A 577 1.27 1.10 -12.14
N ASN A 578 1.68 1.83 -11.10
CA ASN A 578 1.93 3.28 -11.13
C ASN A 578 3.33 3.70 -10.68
N LYS A 579 4.04 2.90 -9.87
CA LYS A 579 5.41 3.20 -9.41
C LYS A 579 6.27 1.95 -9.19
N ALA A 580 7.58 2.11 -9.38
CA ALA A 580 8.59 1.17 -8.94
C ALA A 580 9.21 1.65 -7.62
N VAL A 581 9.40 0.76 -6.65
CA VAL A 581 9.96 1.06 -5.33
C VAL A 581 11.12 0.10 -5.05
N THR A 582 12.31 0.63 -4.84
CA THR A 582 13.50 -0.13 -4.41
C THR A 582 13.74 0.07 -2.92
N VAL A 583 13.89 -1.04 -2.20
CA VAL A 583 14.21 -1.06 -0.77
C VAL A 583 15.72 -1.20 -0.61
N HIS A 584 16.36 -0.30 0.13
CA HIS A 584 17.80 -0.38 0.43
C HIS A 584 18.07 -0.37 1.94
N SER A 585 19.34 -0.51 2.31
CA SER A 585 19.76 -0.27 3.70
C SER A 585 19.42 1.17 4.11
N GLY A 586 18.60 1.33 5.14
CA GLY A 586 18.25 2.64 5.71
C GLY A 586 17.22 3.48 4.93
N GLY A 587 16.51 2.95 3.93
CA GLY A 587 15.49 3.72 3.23
C GLY A 587 14.90 3.10 1.97
N LEU A 588 14.11 3.90 1.26
CA LEU A 588 13.38 3.57 0.05
C LEU A 588 13.62 4.63 -1.04
N ASN A 589 13.89 4.20 -2.27
CA ASN A 589 13.79 5.06 -3.45
C ASN A 589 12.59 4.62 -4.30
N TYR A 590 11.94 5.55 -4.98
CA TYR A 590 10.82 5.25 -5.88
C TYR A 590 10.86 6.06 -7.17
N VAL A 591 10.24 5.52 -8.22
CA VAL A 591 9.93 6.24 -9.46
C VAL A 591 8.46 5.98 -9.82
N GLN A 592 7.64 7.02 -9.73
CA GLN A 592 6.26 7.03 -10.18
C GLN A 592 6.19 7.42 -11.67
N PHE A 593 5.32 6.73 -12.42
CA PHE A 593 5.14 6.83 -13.87
C PHE A 593 3.68 6.81 -14.34
N SER A 594 2.73 6.51 -13.45
CA SER A 594 1.27 6.65 -13.67
C SER A 594 0.60 7.18 -12.40
N ASP A 595 -0.68 7.50 -12.49
CA ASP A 595 -1.50 8.14 -11.46
C ASP A 595 -0.91 9.48 -11.00
N ILE A 596 -0.32 10.22 -11.94
CA ILE A 596 0.18 11.58 -11.76
C ILE A 596 -0.94 12.51 -12.23
N SER A 597 -1.98 12.58 -11.41
CA SER A 597 -3.20 13.31 -11.74
C SER A 597 -3.82 13.99 -10.51
N GLY A 598 -4.59 15.06 -10.76
CA GLY A 598 -5.12 15.91 -9.70
C GLY A 598 -5.11 17.39 -10.06
N PRO A 599 -5.49 18.29 -9.13
CA PRO A 599 -5.35 19.72 -9.28
C PRO A 599 -3.90 20.11 -9.57
N LYS A 600 -3.69 21.08 -10.47
CA LYS A 600 -2.36 21.58 -10.87
C LYS A 600 -1.46 21.90 -9.67
N LEU A 601 -2.02 22.51 -8.62
CA LEU A 601 -1.27 22.85 -7.41
C LEU A 601 -0.82 21.61 -6.60
N LYS A 602 -1.66 20.57 -6.47
CA LYS A 602 -1.27 19.32 -5.78
C LYS A 602 -0.26 18.50 -6.60
N VAL A 603 -0.42 18.43 -7.92
CA VAL A 603 0.54 17.73 -8.80
C VAL A 603 1.89 18.46 -8.86
N ALA A 604 1.89 19.80 -8.85
CA ALA A 604 3.10 20.60 -8.70
C ALA A 604 3.83 20.31 -7.39
N ALA A 605 3.08 20.23 -6.30
CA ALA A 605 3.59 19.90 -4.98
C ALA A 605 4.22 18.49 -4.95
N GLN A 606 3.53 17.49 -5.52
CA GLN A 606 4.00 16.10 -5.68
C GLN A 606 5.33 16.00 -6.44
N LEU A 607 5.57 16.86 -7.44
CA LEU A 607 6.81 16.89 -8.21
C LEU A 607 8.03 17.37 -7.39
N MET A 608 7.82 18.18 -6.36
CA MET A 608 8.90 18.75 -5.55
C MET A 608 9.39 17.74 -4.51
N THR A 609 10.16 16.74 -4.93
CA THR A 609 10.81 15.77 -4.04
C THR A 609 12.23 16.20 -3.66
N SER A 610 12.80 15.57 -2.64
CA SER A 610 14.24 15.68 -2.33
C SER A 610 15.11 15.39 -3.56
N SER A 611 14.79 14.33 -4.30
CA SER A 611 15.50 13.98 -5.54
C SER A 611 15.25 14.95 -6.69
N PHE A 612 14.09 15.62 -6.77
CA PHE A 612 13.83 16.66 -7.77
C PHE A 612 14.71 17.89 -7.53
N LYS A 613 14.88 18.27 -6.25
CA LYS A 613 15.81 19.32 -5.79
C LYS A 613 17.25 19.00 -6.17
N ASP A 614 17.69 17.77 -5.91
CA ASP A 614 19.05 17.33 -6.25
C ASP A 614 19.25 17.30 -7.78
N GLU A 615 18.29 16.77 -8.55
CA GLU A 615 18.30 16.83 -10.02
C GLU A 615 18.25 18.27 -10.58
N TRP A 616 17.71 19.25 -9.84
CA TRP A 616 17.73 20.67 -10.23
C TRP A 616 19.11 21.28 -10.04
N ALA A 617 19.81 20.91 -8.96
CA ALA A 617 21.17 21.37 -8.67
C ALA A 617 22.20 20.91 -9.73
N GLU A 618 21.92 19.83 -10.47
CA GLU A 618 22.75 19.35 -11.58
C GLU A 618 22.57 20.16 -12.89
N ILE A 619 21.55 21.03 -13.00
CA ILE A 619 21.27 21.79 -14.22
C ILE A 619 22.26 22.97 -14.38
N PRO A 620 22.99 23.08 -15.50
CA PRO A 620 23.93 24.18 -15.72
C PRO A 620 23.25 25.56 -15.70
N GLY A 621 23.75 26.45 -14.85
CA GLY A 621 23.21 27.81 -14.72
C GLY A 621 21.90 27.91 -13.93
N MET A 622 21.54 26.88 -13.15
CA MET A 622 20.44 26.94 -12.19
C MET A 622 20.70 27.99 -11.10
N ASP A 623 19.62 28.44 -10.46
CA ASP A 623 19.64 29.20 -9.22
C ASP A 623 18.46 28.78 -8.32
N TRP A 624 18.52 29.19 -7.05
CA TRP A 624 17.48 28.92 -6.04
C TRP A 624 16.50 30.09 -5.87
N GLY A 625 16.49 31.05 -6.81
CA GLY A 625 15.57 32.17 -6.77
C GLY A 625 14.11 31.77 -7.09
N PRO A 626 13.11 32.59 -6.72
CA PRO A 626 11.72 32.34 -7.07
C PRO A 626 11.52 32.21 -8.59
N ARG A 627 10.83 31.15 -9.02
CA ARG A 627 10.69 30.80 -10.45
C ARG A 627 9.39 30.05 -10.70
N ARG A 628 8.81 30.17 -11.89
CA ARG A 628 7.68 29.32 -12.30
C ARG A 628 8.09 27.87 -12.47
N LEU A 629 7.26 26.95 -12.02
CA LEU A 629 7.47 25.51 -12.22
C LEU A 629 7.59 25.17 -13.71
N SER A 630 6.81 25.82 -14.58
CA SER A 630 6.92 25.65 -16.03
C SER A 630 8.35 25.85 -16.56
N ASN A 631 9.06 26.89 -16.08
CA ASN A 631 10.44 27.15 -16.52
C ASN A 631 11.45 26.15 -15.93
N ILE A 632 11.22 25.66 -14.70
CA ILE A 632 12.06 24.60 -14.12
C ILE A 632 11.90 23.30 -14.94
N LEU A 633 10.66 22.94 -15.29
CA LEU A 633 10.36 21.75 -16.10
C LEU A 633 10.92 21.87 -17.53
N GLU A 634 10.76 23.04 -18.17
CA GLU A 634 11.37 23.38 -19.47
C GLU A 634 12.90 23.21 -19.44
N MET A 635 13.58 23.77 -18.42
CA MET A 635 15.03 23.63 -18.26
C MET A 635 15.48 22.20 -17.96
N LYS A 636 14.63 21.38 -17.32
CA LYS A 636 14.86 19.93 -17.13
C LYS A 636 14.50 19.08 -18.38
N GLY A 637 14.14 19.72 -19.50
CA GLY A 637 13.86 19.04 -20.78
C GLY A 637 12.50 18.34 -20.84
N VAL A 638 11.54 18.73 -19.99
CA VAL A 638 10.16 18.23 -20.04
C VAL A 638 9.45 18.79 -21.27
N SER A 639 8.51 18.03 -21.84
CA SER A 639 7.79 18.43 -23.06
C SER A 639 6.84 19.62 -22.84
N GLU A 640 6.62 20.40 -23.91
CA GLU A 640 5.79 21.60 -23.90
C GLU A 640 4.34 21.33 -23.48
N SER A 641 3.74 20.21 -23.90
CA SER A 641 2.39 19.82 -23.49
C SER A 641 2.24 19.62 -21.98
N VAL A 642 3.33 19.27 -21.30
CA VAL A 642 3.40 19.05 -19.86
C VAL A 642 3.76 20.34 -19.11
N TYR A 643 4.84 21.04 -19.46
CA TYR A 643 5.23 22.23 -18.69
C TYR A 643 4.23 23.38 -18.82
N ASN A 644 3.51 23.49 -19.94
CA ASN A 644 2.47 24.51 -20.12
C ASN A 644 1.29 24.34 -19.15
N GLN A 645 1.12 23.17 -18.53
CA GLN A 645 0.11 22.98 -17.48
C GLN A 645 0.43 23.77 -16.19
N PHE A 646 1.70 24.13 -15.98
CA PHE A 646 2.20 24.74 -14.74
C PHE A 646 2.64 26.20 -14.91
N LEU A 647 2.12 26.91 -15.93
CA LEU A 647 2.43 28.33 -16.21
C LEU A 647 1.98 29.30 -15.09
N GLN A 648 1.04 28.88 -14.25
CA GLN A 648 0.48 29.65 -13.12
C GLN A 648 0.89 29.07 -11.76
N ILE A 649 1.97 28.27 -11.72
CA ILE A 649 2.54 27.75 -10.49
C ILE A 649 3.93 28.39 -10.27
N ASP A 650 4.08 29.07 -9.15
CA ASP A 650 5.33 29.67 -8.70
C ASP A 650 5.99 28.80 -7.62
N ILE A 651 7.32 28.70 -7.67
CA ILE A 651 8.18 27.91 -6.79
C ILE A 651 9.16 28.86 -6.10
N GLU A 652 9.23 28.81 -4.78
CA GLU A 652 10.19 29.56 -3.96
C GLU A 652 10.91 28.58 -3.03
N TRP A 653 12.22 28.40 -3.22
CA TRP A 653 13.03 27.49 -2.41
C TRP A 653 13.33 28.09 -1.04
N LEU A 654 13.37 27.23 -0.01
CA LEU A 654 13.56 27.65 1.39
C LEU A 654 14.88 27.12 1.96
N PRO A 655 15.70 27.99 2.60
CA PRO A 655 15.51 29.44 2.75
C PRO A 655 15.79 30.19 1.44
N THR A 656 15.17 31.35 1.26
CA THR A 656 15.21 32.13 -0.01
C THR A 656 16.58 32.71 -0.37
N ASN A 657 17.55 32.63 0.53
CA ASN A 657 18.95 33.00 0.34
C ASN A 657 19.88 31.79 0.12
N ALA A 658 19.33 30.58 -0.09
CA ALA A 658 20.13 29.40 -0.36
C ALA A 658 20.98 29.57 -1.62
N SER A 659 22.26 29.20 -1.50
CA SER A 659 23.26 29.21 -2.56
C SER A 659 23.66 27.80 -2.99
N GLN A 660 23.45 26.81 -2.14
CA GLN A 660 23.79 25.39 -2.37
C GLN A 660 22.63 24.46 -2.05
N VAL A 661 22.58 23.29 -2.72
CA VAL A 661 21.54 22.26 -2.56
C VAL A 661 21.39 21.72 -1.13
N SER A 662 22.48 21.77 -0.35
CA SER A 662 22.56 21.40 1.06
C SER A 662 21.88 22.40 2.00
N GLU A 663 21.75 23.66 1.58
CA GLU A 663 21.09 24.72 2.35
C GLU A 663 19.57 24.69 2.14
N VAL A 664 19.12 24.18 0.98
CA VAL A 664 17.70 24.07 0.64
C VAL A 664 17.06 22.92 1.42
N THR A 665 16.22 23.32 2.37
CA THR A 665 15.53 22.46 3.34
C THR A 665 14.03 22.32 3.07
N GLY A 666 13.46 23.18 2.24
CA GLY A 666 12.03 23.14 1.87
C GLY A 666 11.72 23.97 0.63
N VAL A 667 10.44 24.09 0.30
CA VAL A 667 9.94 24.85 -0.87
C VAL A 667 8.49 25.28 -0.68
N ASN A 668 8.18 26.52 -1.05
CA ASN A 668 6.82 27.03 -1.21
C ASN A 668 6.36 26.82 -2.67
N ILE A 669 5.22 26.17 -2.86
CA ILE A 669 4.53 26.02 -4.15
C ILE A 669 3.26 26.87 -4.09
N SER A 670 3.14 27.86 -4.98
CA SER A 670 2.00 28.80 -5.00
C SER A 670 1.25 28.79 -6.33
N GLY A 671 -0.07 29.00 -6.31
CA GLY A 671 -0.86 29.12 -7.54
C GLY A 671 -2.35 29.36 -7.30
N LEU A 672 -3.11 29.43 -8.40
CA LEU A 672 -4.57 29.62 -8.36
C LEU A 672 -5.31 28.29 -8.13
N GLU A 673 -6.15 28.27 -7.10
CA GLU A 673 -7.01 27.17 -6.69
C GLU A 673 -8.44 27.72 -6.51
N ARG A 674 -9.38 27.29 -7.38
CA ARG A 674 -10.76 27.80 -7.46
C ARG A 674 -10.87 29.34 -7.41
N GLY A 675 -9.93 30.03 -8.08
CA GLY A 675 -9.86 31.49 -8.14
C GLY A 675 -9.19 32.19 -6.95
N THR A 676 -8.83 31.44 -5.90
CA THR A 676 -8.06 31.94 -4.74
C THR A 676 -6.58 31.63 -4.93
N TRP A 677 -5.68 32.52 -4.52
CA TRP A 677 -4.25 32.22 -4.48
C TRP A 677 -3.92 31.40 -3.22
N VAL A 678 -3.27 30.25 -3.40
CA VAL A 678 -2.94 29.30 -2.32
C VAL A 678 -1.46 28.96 -2.38
N THR A 679 -0.80 28.90 -1.22
CA THR A 679 0.60 28.49 -1.05
C THR A 679 0.70 27.26 -0.16
N LEU A 680 1.43 26.25 -0.64
CA LEU A 680 1.73 24.99 0.05
C LEU A 680 3.24 24.94 0.34
N GLY A 681 3.64 24.82 1.62
CA GLY A 681 5.04 24.68 2.01
C GLY A 681 5.40 23.21 2.20
N LYS A 682 6.45 22.70 1.53
CA LYS A 682 7.00 21.34 1.71
C LYS A 682 8.34 21.36 2.41
N ASP A 683 8.59 20.37 3.26
CA ASP A 683 9.96 20.00 3.66
C ASP A 683 10.63 19.12 2.59
N LEU A 684 11.93 19.35 2.35
CA LEU A 684 12.78 18.64 1.39
C LEU A 684 14.02 18.00 2.07
N LYS A 685 13.91 17.73 3.37
CA LYS A 685 14.90 16.98 4.13
C LYS A 685 14.73 15.47 3.87
N PRO A 686 15.83 14.70 3.69
CA PRO A 686 15.80 13.26 3.40
C PRO A 686 15.42 12.39 4.60
#